data_AF-A0AAW1EFM4-F1
#
_entry.id   AF-A0AAW1EFM4-F1
#
_cell.length_a   1.000
_cell.length_b   1.000
_cell.length_c   1.000
_cell.angle_alpha   90.00
_cell.angle_beta   90.00
_cell.angle_gamma   90.00
#
_symmetry.space_group_name_H-M   'P 1'
#
loop_
_entity.id
_entity.type
_entity.pdbx_description
1 polymer ?
#
loop_
_entity_poly.entity_id
_entity_poly.type
_entity_poly.pdbx_seq_one_letter_code
_entity_poly.pdbx_strand_id
1 'polypeptide(L)'
;MHKPGDVVLGGLFTVHYTSVFPELSFTSEPNQLTCQRFDTAGFRHAMTMAFAIDEINKNSHLLPNVTLGYSLCDNCATLVIGFSAALLLASGQEEQFLLQEKCLGTPPVLGIVGDSMSTSSIATSDVIGLFNLPIVSYYATCSCLSDRRRFPTFFRTIPSDAFQVRAMIKILKHFGWTWAGLLVSDNDYGLHVARTFQSDLAQSGGGCLAYSEILPWGEDPAEVKRIVEIMKKSTARVVMVFAYQIHMIQLMEEVARQNVTGLQWMASEAWSAAAMLQTPRLMPYLSGTLGIAIRRGEIPGLRDFLLRIRSDIHLSSSSNNYGHSMVMQFWEYTFQCRFAPPPAGWMEAGGELCTGQEDLESGGAELLDVSDLRPEYNIYKAVYALAYALDDLLQCKPGRGPFSGHSCATLQTSEPWQVMHYLEKVNFTTSFGDQVSFDENGDALPIYDVMNWLWLPDGRTKVQNVGLVKKLASKDEDLILDDDKIFWNFDSKQSPLSVCSESCPPGTRMARRKGQPLCCFDCVPCSEGKISNDTDSMECTSCPEDFWRQFYLNGMHKPGDVVLGGLFKAHYTSVFPELSFTSEPNQLTCQGFDTAGFRHAMTMAFAIDEINKNSDLLPNVTLGYSLYDNCATLVIGFSSAMLLASGQEEQFLLQKKCLGTPPVLGIVGDSMSTSSIATSDVIGLFNLPIVSYFATCSCLSDRQRFPTFFRTIPSDTFQVRAMIKILKHFGWTWAGLLVSDNDYGLHVARTFQSDLAQSGGGCLAYSEILPQGEDPAEVKRIVEIMKKSTARVVIVFAYQIHMIQLMEEVVRENVTGLQWMASEAWSAAAVLQTPRLMPYLSGTLGIAIRRGEIPGLRDFLSRIRPDIHISSSSNNYGHSMVMQFWEYTFQCRFAPPPAGWMEAGGELCTGQEDLESGGAELLDVSDLRPEYNIYKAVYALAYALDDLLQCKPGRGPFSGHSCATLQTSEPWKLMHYLEKVNFTTSFGDQVSFDENGDALPIYDVMNWLWLPDGRTKVQNVGLVKKLASKDEELTLNDDKIFWNFDSKQSPLSVCSESCPPGTRMARRKGQPLCCFDCVPCSEGKISNDTDSVECTSCPEDFWSNAQQRNTKKAIMGCSITKT
;
A
#
# COMPACT_ATOMS: atom_id res chain seq x y z
N MET A 1 -46.24 3.72 2.35
CA MET A 1 -47.52 3.63 1.60
C MET A 1 -47.88 2.15 1.46
N HIS A 2 -49.14 1.75 1.64
CA HIS A 2 -49.53 0.33 1.60
C HIS A 2 -50.83 0.13 0.81
N LYS A 3 -50.90 -0.94 0.01
CA LYS A 3 -52.10 -1.41 -0.68
C LYS A 3 -52.19 -2.93 -0.53
N PRO A 4 -53.29 -3.47 0.04
CA PRO A 4 -53.45 -4.91 0.21
C PRO A 4 -53.63 -5.63 -1.13
N GLY A 5 -53.27 -6.90 -1.16
CA GLY A 5 -53.47 -7.84 -2.26
C GLY A 5 -53.31 -9.28 -1.77
N ASP A 6 -53.59 -10.25 -2.62
CA ASP A 6 -53.39 -11.68 -2.32
C ASP A 6 -51.90 -11.99 -2.10
N VAL A 7 -51.01 -11.25 -2.77
CA VAL A 7 -49.56 -11.25 -2.57
C VAL A 7 -49.06 -9.81 -2.49
N VAL A 8 -48.24 -9.47 -1.50
CA VAL A 8 -47.69 -8.12 -1.34
C VAL A 8 -46.21 -8.11 -1.73
N LEU A 9 -45.81 -7.09 -2.51
CA LEU A 9 -44.39 -6.81 -2.81
C LEU A 9 -43.88 -5.63 -1.99
N GLY A 10 -42.67 -5.74 -1.45
CA GLY A 10 -42.00 -4.67 -0.72
C GLY A 10 -41.27 -3.73 -1.66
N GLY A 11 -41.21 -2.43 -1.34
CA GLY A 11 -40.46 -1.45 -2.10
C GLY A 11 -39.65 -0.51 -1.22
N LEU A 12 -38.37 -0.31 -1.53
CA LEU A 12 -37.47 0.64 -0.87
C LEU A 12 -37.08 1.73 -1.86
N PHE A 13 -37.50 2.96 -1.57
CA PHE A 13 -37.28 4.11 -2.46
C PHE A 13 -36.70 5.30 -1.70
N THR A 14 -35.83 6.05 -2.35
CA THR A 14 -35.25 7.28 -1.82
C THR A 14 -36.21 8.44 -2.05
N VAL A 15 -37.17 8.67 -1.15
CA VAL A 15 -38.13 9.78 -1.26
C VAL A 15 -37.59 11.04 -0.56
N HIS A 16 -36.57 10.92 0.28
CA HIS A 16 -35.85 12.03 0.92
C HIS A 16 -34.32 11.86 0.84
N TYR A 17 -33.56 12.97 0.82
CA TYR A 17 -32.08 12.95 0.68
C TYR A 17 -31.28 13.31 1.94
N THR A 18 -31.93 13.65 3.06
CA THR A 18 -31.20 14.05 4.29
C THR A 18 -31.86 13.46 5.54
N SER A 19 -31.04 13.01 6.50
CA SER A 19 -31.48 12.63 7.84
C SER A 19 -30.76 13.50 8.87
N VAL A 20 -31.50 14.03 9.85
CA VAL A 20 -30.89 14.76 10.97
C VAL A 20 -30.69 13.78 12.11
N PHE A 21 -29.42 13.52 12.43
CA PHE A 21 -29.06 12.76 13.63
C PHE A 21 -29.31 13.64 14.86
N PRO A 22 -30.20 13.23 15.78
CA PRO A 22 -30.33 13.95 17.04
C PRO A 22 -29.03 13.85 17.85
N GLU A 23 -28.71 14.87 18.63
CA GLU A 23 -27.54 14.88 19.50
C GLU A 23 -27.68 13.75 20.54
N LEU A 24 -26.83 12.72 20.41
CA LEU A 24 -26.89 11.52 21.25
C LEU A 24 -26.22 11.78 22.60
N SER A 25 -26.93 12.46 23.50
CA SER A 25 -26.48 12.65 24.88
C SER A 25 -26.59 11.38 25.73
N PHE A 26 -27.40 10.39 25.29
CA PHE A 26 -27.77 9.17 26.01
C PHE A 26 -28.32 9.43 27.44
N THR A 27 -28.81 10.64 27.70
CA THR A 27 -29.45 11.02 28.98
C THR A 27 -30.97 10.85 28.95
N SER A 28 -31.55 10.59 27.77
CA SER A 28 -32.94 10.23 27.53
C SER A 28 -33.02 9.27 26.33
N GLU A 29 -34.19 8.65 26.13
CA GLU A 29 -34.46 7.90 24.91
C GLU A 29 -34.21 8.80 23.68
N PRO A 30 -33.33 8.39 22.74
CA PRO A 30 -33.05 9.18 21.56
C PRO A 30 -34.29 9.35 20.69
N ASN A 31 -34.54 10.58 20.22
CA ASN A 31 -35.63 10.84 19.28
C ASN A 31 -35.45 10.01 18.00
N GLN A 32 -36.55 9.57 17.37
CA GLN A 32 -36.50 8.91 16.06
C GLN A 32 -35.86 9.83 15.00
N LEU A 33 -35.05 9.24 14.12
CA LEU A 33 -34.47 9.93 12.97
C LEU A 33 -35.58 10.47 12.07
N THR A 34 -35.47 11.73 11.67
CA THR A 34 -36.43 12.37 10.76
C THR A 34 -35.81 12.57 9.39
N CYS A 35 -36.55 12.19 8.35
CA CYS A 35 -36.17 12.40 6.96
C CYS A 35 -36.54 13.83 6.52
N GLN A 36 -35.65 14.45 5.76
CA GLN A 36 -35.77 15.83 5.32
C GLN A 36 -35.43 15.95 3.82
N ARG A 37 -35.98 17.00 3.19
CA ARG A 37 -35.84 17.33 1.75
C ARG A 37 -36.45 16.26 0.84
N PHE A 38 -37.72 16.48 0.47
CA PHE A 38 -38.50 15.62 -0.39
C PHE A 38 -37.92 15.58 -1.81
N ASP A 39 -37.85 14.39 -2.41
CA ASP A 39 -37.42 14.14 -3.79
C ASP A 39 -38.60 13.67 -4.65
N THR A 40 -38.99 14.51 -5.61
CA THR A 40 -40.05 14.21 -6.56
C THR A 40 -39.70 13.00 -7.45
N ALA A 41 -38.42 12.81 -7.82
CA ALA A 41 -37.99 11.68 -8.63
C ALA A 41 -38.06 10.36 -7.84
N GLY A 42 -37.57 10.39 -6.60
CA GLY A 42 -37.77 9.36 -5.60
C GLY A 42 -39.22 8.92 -5.41
N PHE A 43 -40.13 9.89 -5.30
CA PHE A 43 -41.56 9.60 -5.24
C PHE A 43 -42.10 8.99 -6.55
N ARG A 44 -41.65 9.47 -7.72
CA ARG A 44 -41.99 8.88 -9.02
C ARG A 44 -41.53 7.43 -9.15
N HIS A 45 -40.37 7.08 -8.61
CA HIS A 45 -39.89 5.69 -8.54
C HIS A 45 -40.88 4.80 -7.77
N ALA A 46 -41.30 5.23 -6.58
CA ALA A 46 -42.30 4.51 -5.79
C ALA A 46 -43.64 4.38 -6.54
N MET A 47 -44.09 5.45 -7.20
CA MET A 47 -45.33 5.42 -7.99
C MET A 47 -45.21 4.56 -9.26
N THR A 48 -44.02 4.40 -9.82
CA THR A 48 -43.79 3.51 -10.97
C THR A 48 -43.97 2.05 -10.58
N MET A 49 -43.52 1.65 -9.38
CA MET A 49 -43.82 0.33 -8.84
C MET A 49 -45.34 0.13 -8.63
N ALA A 50 -46.01 1.14 -8.06
CA ALA A 50 -47.47 1.08 -7.89
C ALA A 50 -48.22 0.98 -9.23
N PHE A 51 -47.75 1.68 -10.26
CA PHE A 51 -48.29 1.61 -11.62
C PHE A 51 -48.09 0.23 -12.24
N ALA A 52 -46.88 -0.32 -12.19
CA ALA A 52 -46.59 -1.65 -12.74
C ALA A 52 -47.49 -2.73 -12.12
N ILE A 53 -47.71 -2.66 -10.79
CA ILE A 53 -48.64 -3.56 -10.09
C ILE A 53 -50.10 -3.36 -10.54
N ASP A 54 -50.55 -2.11 -10.70
CA ASP A 54 -51.89 -1.80 -11.21
C ASP A 54 -52.11 -2.30 -12.64
N GLU A 55 -51.09 -2.21 -13.49
CA GLU A 55 -51.10 -2.73 -14.86
C GLU A 55 -51.15 -4.26 -14.90
N ILE A 56 -50.32 -4.94 -14.09
CA ILE A 56 -50.32 -6.41 -13.98
C ILE A 56 -51.68 -6.92 -13.50
N ASN A 57 -52.27 -6.27 -12.48
CA ASN A 57 -53.60 -6.64 -11.98
C ASN A 57 -54.73 -6.49 -13.02
N LYS A 58 -54.52 -5.67 -14.07
CA LYS A 58 -55.46 -5.52 -15.19
C LYS A 58 -55.17 -6.50 -16.33
N ASN A 59 -54.02 -7.16 -16.33
CA ASN A 59 -53.61 -8.08 -17.36
C ASN A 59 -54.20 -9.47 -17.11
N SER A 60 -55.13 -9.91 -17.96
CA SER A 60 -55.77 -11.23 -17.85
C SER A 60 -54.84 -12.42 -18.16
N HIS A 61 -53.64 -12.18 -18.69
CA HIS A 61 -52.71 -13.23 -19.11
C HIS A 61 -51.58 -13.50 -18.12
N LEU A 62 -51.33 -12.59 -17.18
CA LEU A 62 -50.24 -12.70 -16.19
C LEU A 62 -50.87 -12.68 -14.80
N LEU A 63 -50.67 -13.74 -14.02
CA LEU A 63 -51.31 -13.91 -12.69
C LEU A 63 -52.85 -13.87 -12.72
N PRO A 64 -53.53 -14.69 -13.55
CA PRO A 64 -54.98 -14.69 -13.60
C PRO A 64 -55.59 -15.10 -12.26
N ASN A 65 -56.52 -14.29 -11.75
CA ASN A 65 -57.19 -14.45 -10.44
C ASN A 65 -56.30 -14.25 -9.19
N VAL A 66 -55.14 -13.59 -9.33
CA VAL A 66 -54.30 -13.18 -8.20
C VAL A 66 -54.12 -11.67 -8.25
N THR A 67 -54.36 -11.00 -7.13
CA THR A 67 -54.18 -9.56 -7.00
C THR A 67 -52.87 -9.25 -6.30
N LEU A 68 -51.96 -8.51 -6.95
CA LEU A 68 -50.75 -7.99 -6.33
C LEU A 68 -51.03 -6.71 -5.54
N GLY A 69 -50.56 -6.69 -4.29
CA GLY A 69 -50.49 -5.52 -3.41
C GLY A 69 -49.05 -5.02 -3.25
N TYR A 70 -48.87 -3.93 -2.50
CA TYR A 70 -47.55 -3.37 -2.22
C TYR A 70 -47.41 -2.77 -0.83
N SER A 71 -46.18 -2.75 -0.32
CA SER A 71 -45.77 -1.98 0.85
C SER A 71 -44.50 -1.20 0.52
N LEU A 72 -44.61 0.12 0.40
CA LEU A 72 -43.51 1.01 -0.02
C LEU A 72 -43.00 1.84 1.16
N CYS A 73 -41.69 1.79 1.38
CA CYS A 73 -41.00 2.48 2.45
C CYS A 73 -39.96 3.47 1.88
N ASP A 74 -39.76 4.56 2.62
CA ASP A 74 -38.72 5.54 2.34
C ASP A 74 -37.43 5.11 3.03
N ASN A 75 -36.31 5.08 2.30
CA ASN A 75 -35.00 4.78 2.87
C ASN A 75 -34.20 6.04 3.24
N CYS A 76 -34.70 7.23 2.86
CA CYS A 76 -34.12 8.54 3.14
C CYS A 76 -32.64 8.69 2.77
N ALA A 77 -32.18 7.98 1.73
CA ALA A 77 -30.77 7.90 1.33
C ALA A 77 -29.81 7.58 2.50
N THR A 78 -30.29 6.87 3.52
CA THR A 78 -29.53 6.61 4.76
C THR A 78 -29.56 5.12 5.08
N LEU A 79 -28.38 4.53 5.30
CA LEU A 79 -28.20 3.11 5.60
C LEU A 79 -29.14 2.61 6.71
N VAL A 80 -29.19 3.33 7.84
CA VAL A 80 -29.94 2.93 9.04
C VAL A 80 -31.45 2.86 8.78
N ILE A 81 -32.00 3.86 8.07
CA ILE A 81 -33.43 3.95 7.78
C ILE A 81 -33.82 2.93 6.71
N GLY A 82 -33.04 2.83 5.63
CA GLY A 82 -33.24 1.82 4.60
C GLY A 82 -33.19 0.39 5.14
N PHE A 83 -32.22 0.10 6.02
CA PHE A 83 -32.10 -1.20 6.67
C PHE A 83 -33.29 -1.50 7.60
N SER A 84 -33.71 -0.52 8.40
CA SER A 84 -34.88 -0.67 9.29
C SER A 84 -36.17 -0.91 8.49
N ALA A 85 -36.34 -0.18 7.38
CA ALA A 85 -37.46 -0.37 6.46
C ALA A 85 -37.44 -1.76 5.80
N ALA A 86 -36.26 -2.25 5.39
CA ALA A 86 -36.13 -3.59 4.82
C ALA A 86 -36.49 -4.69 5.84
N LEU A 87 -36.06 -4.52 7.10
CA LEU A 87 -36.39 -5.45 8.18
C LEU A 87 -37.89 -5.43 8.51
N LEU A 88 -38.52 -4.25 8.48
CA LEU A 88 -39.98 -4.12 8.63
C LEU A 88 -40.71 -4.88 7.52
N LEU A 89 -40.29 -4.72 6.27
CA LEU A 89 -40.84 -5.44 5.12
C LEU A 89 -40.65 -6.96 5.24
N ALA A 90 -39.54 -7.43 5.78
CA ALA A 90 -39.27 -8.87 5.93
C ALA A 90 -39.98 -9.50 7.14
N SER A 91 -40.18 -8.76 8.24
CA SER A 91 -40.68 -9.29 9.52
C SER A 91 -42.18 -9.11 9.74
N GLY A 92 -42.81 -8.11 9.12
CA GLY A 92 -44.27 -7.89 9.16
C GLY A 92 -44.89 -7.51 10.49
N GLN A 93 -44.11 -7.06 11.49
CA GLN A 93 -44.65 -6.56 12.75
C GLN A 93 -44.49 -5.04 12.94
N GLU A 94 -45.61 -4.38 13.24
CA GLU A 94 -45.70 -3.11 13.96
C GLU A 94 -45.27 -3.32 15.43
N GLU A 95 -44.19 -2.65 15.85
CA GLU A 95 -43.79 -2.19 17.21
C GLU A 95 -44.06 -2.98 18.52
N GLN A 96 -44.64 -4.19 18.58
CA GLN A 96 -44.87 -4.89 19.86
C GLN A 96 -44.28 -6.31 19.92
N PHE A 97 -43.11 -6.42 20.55
CA PHE A 97 -42.51 -7.69 20.98
C PHE A 97 -43.24 -8.27 22.20
N LEU A 98 -43.96 -9.38 22.03
CA LEU A 98 -44.40 -10.26 23.12
C LEU A 98 -43.62 -11.58 23.07
N LEU A 99 -42.82 -11.83 24.11
CA LEU A 99 -41.70 -12.78 24.18
C LEU A 99 -42.07 -14.27 24.29
N GLN A 100 -43.27 -14.70 23.88
CA GLN A 100 -43.73 -16.07 24.21
C GLN A 100 -44.49 -16.87 23.14
N GLU A 101 -44.55 -16.44 21.88
CA GLU A 101 -45.00 -17.32 20.79
C GLU A 101 -43.89 -17.55 19.76
N LYS A 102 -43.75 -18.81 19.32
CA LYS A 102 -42.90 -19.19 18.18
C LYS A 102 -43.22 -18.26 17.02
N CYS A 103 -42.22 -17.62 16.41
CA CYS A 103 -42.37 -16.81 15.21
C CYS A 103 -42.93 -17.65 14.05
N LEU A 104 -44.26 -17.79 14.01
CA LEU A 104 -45.03 -18.34 12.91
C LEU A 104 -45.67 -17.16 12.17
N GLY A 105 -44.83 -16.27 11.65
CA GLY A 105 -45.24 -15.23 10.72
C GLY A 105 -44.69 -15.59 9.35
N THR A 106 -45.55 -15.84 8.36
CA THR A 106 -45.15 -15.75 6.96
C THR A 106 -44.64 -14.33 6.71
N PRO A 107 -43.46 -14.12 6.08
CA PRO A 107 -43.02 -12.77 5.73
C PRO A 107 -44.15 -12.07 4.96
N PRO A 108 -44.50 -10.83 5.32
CA PRO A 108 -45.68 -10.16 4.76
C PRO A 108 -45.49 -9.84 3.27
N VAL A 109 -44.25 -9.90 2.76
CA VAL A 109 -43.92 -9.68 1.36
C VAL A 109 -43.17 -10.86 0.75
N LEU A 110 -43.36 -11.05 -0.54
CA LEU A 110 -42.81 -12.19 -1.31
C LEU A 110 -41.48 -11.85 -2.01
N GLY A 111 -41.14 -10.57 -2.07
CA GLY A 111 -39.88 -10.03 -2.59
C GLY A 111 -39.81 -8.52 -2.40
N ILE A 112 -38.60 -7.96 -2.47
CA ILE A 112 -38.36 -6.51 -2.30
C ILE A 112 -37.77 -5.93 -3.59
N VAL A 113 -38.31 -4.80 -4.05
CA VAL A 113 -37.73 -3.97 -5.11
C VAL A 113 -36.96 -2.80 -4.47
N GLY A 114 -35.68 -2.64 -4.83
CA GLY A 114 -34.75 -1.72 -4.15
C GLY A 114 -33.76 -2.47 -3.25
N ASP A 115 -32.82 -1.85 -2.56
CA ASP A 115 -32.51 -0.42 -2.49
C ASP A 115 -31.84 0.09 -3.79
N SER A 116 -31.74 1.41 -3.94
CA SER A 116 -31.06 2.13 -5.02
C SER A 116 -29.55 2.30 -4.82
N MET A 117 -29.07 2.36 -3.57
CA MET A 117 -27.65 2.57 -3.29
C MET A 117 -26.91 1.24 -3.05
N SER A 118 -25.69 1.13 -3.57
CA SER A 118 -24.86 -0.07 -3.43
C SER A 118 -24.56 -0.41 -1.96
N THR A 119 -24.11 0.56 -1.15
CA THR A 119 -23.82 0.36 0.28
C THR A 119 -25.06 -0.10 1.07
N SER A 120 -26.23 0.51 0.82
CA SER A 120 -27.50 0.07 1.45
C SER A 120 -27.92 -1.32 0.99
N SER A 121 -27.73 -1.64 -0.30
CA SER A 121 -28.07 -2.95 -0.85
C SER A 121 -27.19 -4.06 -0.30
N ILE A 122 -25.91 -3.81 -0.07
CA ILE A 122 -24.98 -4.75 0.58
C ILE A 122 -25.47 -5.07 2.00
N ALA A 123 -25.66 -4.03 2.82
CA ALA A 123 -26.08 -4.23 4.21
C ALA A 123 -27.46 -4.89 4.33
N THR A 124 -28.39 -4.51 3.45
CA THR A 124 -29.71 -5.12 3.39
C THR A 124 -29.62 -6.59 2.96
N SER A 125 -28.84 -6.90 1.93
CA SER A 125 -28.72 -8.27 1.42
C SER A 125 -27.99 -9.22 2.38
N ASP A 126 -26.98 -8.73 3.11
CA ASP A 126 -26.26 -9.51 4.12
C ASP A 126 -27.20 -10.03 5.24
N VAL A 127 -28.31 -9.33 5.53
CA VAL A 127 -29.27 -9.72 6.59
C VAL A 127 -30.56 -10.29 6.04
N ILE A 128 -31.18 -9.63 5.05
CA ILE A 128 -32.43 -10.08 4.45
C ILE A 128 -32.24 -11.40 3.68
N GLY A 129 -31.04 -11.64 3.13
CA GLY A 129 -30.69 -12.91 2.50
C GLY A 129 -30.77 -14.11 3.45
N LEU A 130 -30.62 -13.91 4.76
CA LEU A 130 -30.80 -14.97 5.77
C LEU A 130 -32.25 -15.48 5.86
N PHE A 131 -33.22 -14.64 5.45
CA PHE A 131 -34.63 -15.00 5.37
C PHE A 131 -35.01 -15.61 4.01
N ASN A 132 -34.03 -15.80 3.12
CA ASN A 132 -34.20 -16.27 1.75
C ASN A 132 -35.18 -15.41 0.92
N LEU A 133 -35.28 -14.11 1.23
CA LEU A 133 -36.18 -13.18 0.55
C LEU A 133 -35.46 -12.57 -0.68
N PRO A 134 -36.01 -12.70 -1.91
CA PRO A 134 -35.42 -12.08 -3.09
C PRO A 134 -35.44 -10.56 -3.00
N ILE A 135 -34.29 -9.95 -3.30
CA ILE A 135 -34.14 -8.52 -3.47
C ILE A 135 -33.81 -8.25 -4.94
N VAL A 136 -34.60 -7.40 -5.60
CA VAL A 136 -34.35 -6.97 -6.99
C VAL A 136 -34.06 -5.47 -6.99
N SER A 137 -32.79 -5.10 -6.98
CA SER A 137 -32.39 -3.68 -7.04
C SER A 137 -32.56 -3.12 -8.46
N TYR A 138 -33.00 -1.88 -8.55
CA TYR A 138 -33.17 -1.17 -9.83
C TYR A 138 -32.00 -0.23 -10.17
N TYR A 139 -31.08 0.00 -9.21
CA TYR A 139 -30.03 1.03 -9.35
C TYR A 139 -28.70 0.75 -8.62
N ALA A 140 -28.58 -0.32 -7.81
CA ALA A 140 -27.33 -0.66 -7.14
C ALA A 140 -26.36 -1.41 -8.08
N THR A 141 -25.34 -0.70 -8.54
CA THR A 141 -24.48 -1.13 -9.65
C THR A 141 -23.14 -1.75 -9.24
N CYS A 142 -22.75 -1.69 -7.96
CA CYS A 142 -21.44 -2.20 -7.51
C CYS A 142 -21.18 -3.63 -8.00
N SER A 143 -19.99 -3.86 -8.56
CA SER A 143 -19.56 -5.20 -8.99
C SER A 143 -19.46 -6.21 -7.84
N CYS A 144 -19.28 -5.70 -6.61
CA CYS A 144 -19.27 -6.51 -5.39
C CYS A 144 -20.58 -7.27 -5.12
N LEU A 145 -21.73 -6.75 -5.57
CA LEU A 145 -23.04 -7.39 -5.38
C LEU A 145 -23.26 -8.61 -6.30
N SER A 146 -22.39 -8.83 -7.28
CA SER A 146 -22.42 -10.00 -8.17
C SER A 146 -21.91 -11.29 -7.49
N ASP A 147 -21.33 -11.23 -6.29
CA ASP A 147 -20.85 -12.41 -5.57
C ASP A 147 -22.04 -13.22 -5.00
N ARG A 148 -22.50 -14.22 -5.77
CA ARG A 148 -23.61 -15.12 -5.38
C ARG A 148 -23.35 -15.95 -4.13
N ARG A 149 -22.08 -16.14 -3.74
CA ARG A 149 -21.78 -16.85 -2.48
C ARG A 149 -22.12 -15.98 -1.28
N ARG A 150 -21.92 -14.67 -1.41
CA ARG A 150 -22.24 -13.68 -0.37
C ARG A 150 -23.67 -13.20 -0.45
N PHE A 151 -24.19 -12.95 -1.65
CA PHE A 151 -25.53 -12.40 -1.90
C PHE A 151 -26.41 -13.34 -2.74
N PRO A 152 -26.74 -14.55 -2.24
CA PRO A 152 -27.47 -15.55 -3.01
C PRO A 152 -28.90 -15.13 -3.37
N THR A 153 -29.49 -14.18 -2.64
CA THR A 153 -30.86 -13.68 -2.89
C THR A 153 -30.95 -12.34 -3.60
N PHE A 154 -29.80 -11.78 -4.01
CA PHE A 154 -29.75 -10.49 -4.67
C PHE A 154 -29.82 -10.66 -6.19
N PHE A 155 -30.63 -9.82 -6.82
CA PHE A 155 -30.74 -9.62 -8.25
C PHE A 155 -30.81 -8.13 -8.55
N ARG A 156 -30.57 -7.77 -9.81
CA ARG A 156 -30.76 -6.38 -10.24
C ARG A 156 -31.15 -6.25 -11.69
N THR A 157 -32.03 -5.28 -11.98
CA THR A 157 -32.47 -4.95 -13.34
C THR A 157 -31.60 -3.89 -14.02
N ILE A 158 -30.45 -3.58 -13.40
CA ILE A 158 -29.37 -2.72 -13.92
C ILE A 158 -28.09 -3.55 -14.07
N PRO A 159 -27.23 -3.28 -15.07
CA PRO A 159 -25.96 -3.98 -15.23
C PRO A 159 -24.95 -3.68 -14.11
N SER A 160 -23.97 -4.57 -13.96
CA SER A 160 -22.81 -4.40 -13.06
C SER A 160 -21.86 -3.30 -13.54
N ASP A 161 -21.30 -2.53 -12.61
CA ASP A 161 -20.25 -1.52 -12.89
C ASP A 161 -19.02 -2.11 -13.54
N ALA A 162 -18.74 -3.41 -13.34
CA ALA A 162 -17.66 -4.08 -14.05
C ALA A 162 -17.85 -3.99 -15.58
N PHE A 163 -19.10 -4.03 -16.05
CA PHE A 163 -19.41 -3.81 -17.47
C PHE A 163 -19.23 -2.35 -17.88
N GLN A 164 -19.66 -1.39 -17.05
CA GLN A 164 -19.47 0.03 -17.33
C GLN A 164 -17.98 0.43 -17.38
N VAL A 165 -17.16 -0.09 -16.47
CA VAL A 165 -15.70 0.09 -16.45
C VAL A 165 -15.10 -0.36 -17.78
N ARG A 166 -15.42 -1.57 -18.24
CA ARG A 166 -14.94 -2.08 -19.53
C ARG A 166 -15.47 -1.28 -20.71
N ALA A 167 -16.73 -0.83 -20.66
CA ALA A 167 -17.31 0.06 -21.66
C ALA A 167 -16.54 1.39 -21.77
N MET A 168 -16.22 2.03 -20.64
CA MET A 168 -15.44 3.26 -20.62
C MET A 168 -14.00 3.03 -21.12
N ILE A 169 -13.36 1.91 -20.76
CA ILE A 169 -12.05 1.52 -21.31
C ILE A 169 -12.12 1.33 -22.84
N LYS A 170 -13.21 0.75 -23.38
CA LYS A 170 -13.39 0.64 -24.83
C LYS A 170 -13.55 2.00 -25.50
N ILE A 171 -14.23 2.95 -24.86
CA ILE A 171 -14.32 4.34 -25.34
C ILE A 171 -12.92 5.00 -25.34
N LEU A 172 -12.14 4.83 -24.27
CA LEU A 172 -10.75 5.31 -24.23
C LEU A 172 -9.93 4.75 -25.41
N LYS A 173 -10.04 3.44 -25.66
CA LYS A 173 -9.36 2.78 -26.78
C LYS A 173 -9.82 3.27 -28.14
N HIS A 174 -11.13 3.47 -28.33
CA HIS A 174 -11.71 3.97 -29.59
C HIS A 174 -11.12 5.32 -30.00
N PHE A 175 -10.95 6.23 -29.04
CA PHE A 175 -10.37 7.56 -29.29
C PHE A 175 -8.83 7.62 -29.10
N GLY A 176 -8.16 6.51 -28.83
CA GLY A 176 -6.71 6.46 -28.61
C GLY A 176 -6.24 7.22 -27.36
N TRP A 177 -7.10 7.38 -26.35
CA TRP A 177 -6.78 8.08 -25.11
C TRP A 177 -6.06 7.15 -24.14
N THR A 178 -4.77 7.40 -23.93
CA THR A 178 -3.92 6.57 -23.07
C THR A 178 -3.60 7.24 -21.73
N TRP A 179 -4.04 8.48 -21.50
CA TRP A 179 -3.73 9.26 -20.30
C TRP A 179 -4.97 9.99 -19.78
N ALA A 180 -5.53 9.53 -18.65
CA ALA A 180 -6.79 10.05 -18.11
C ALA A 180 -6.76 10.23 -16.58
N GLY A 181 -7.58 11.13 -16.04
CA GLY A 181 -7.85 11.21 -14.59
C GLY A 181 -9.03 10.34 -14.19
N LEU A 182 -9.02 9.81 -12.96
CA LEU A 182 -10.15 9.09 -12.36
C LEU A 182 -10.57 9.77 -11.06
N LEU A 183 -11.86 10.05 -10.92
CA LEU A 183 -12.48 10.56 -9.70
C LEU A 183 -13.58 9.58 -9.26
N VAL A 184 -13.56 9.16 -8.00
CA VAL A 184 -14.55 8.22 -7.46
C VAL A 184 -15.16 8.72 -6.16
N SER A 185 -16.42 8.39 -5.85
CA SER A 185 -16.99 8.73 -4.53
C SER A 185 -16.47 7.81 -3.42
N ASP A 186 -16.37 8.34 -2.19
CA ASP A 186 -15.93 7.61 -0.99
C ASP A 186 -17.00 6.64 -0.43
N ASN A 187 -17.37 5.64 -1.22
CA ASN A 187 -18.34 4.59 -0.83
C ASN A 187 -18.08 3.30 -1.62
N ASP A 188 -18.87 2.25 -1.36
CA ASP A 188 -18.70 0.95 -2.02
C ASP A 188 -18.83 1.03 -3.55
N TYR A 189 -19.66 1.93 -4.09
CA TYR A 189 -19.80 2.16 -5.53
C TYR A 189 -18.49 2.69 -6.13
N GLY A 190 -17.99 3.82 -5.65
CA GLY A 190 -16.79 4.45 -6.20
C GLY A 190 -15.50 3.67 -5.93
N LEU A 191 -15.32 3.14 -4.72
CA LEU A 191 -14.08 2.46 -4.33
C LEU A 191 -13.89 1.11 -5.03
N HIS A 192 -14.98 0.34 -5.27
CA HIS A 192 -14.88 -0.90 -6.05
C HIS A 192 -14.61 -0.63 -7.51
N VAL A 193 -15.17 0.45 -8.07
CA VAL A 193 -14.82 0.89 -9.42
C VAL A 193 -13.34 1.24 -9.50
N ALA A 194 -12.77 2.00 -8.55
CA ALA A 194 -11.34 2.34 -8.59
C ALA A 194 -10.44 1.09 -8.67
N ARG A 195 -10.75 0.06 -7.86
CA ARG A 195 -10.03 -1.22 -7.88
C ARG A 195 -10.20 -1.97 -9.20
N THR A 196 -11.44 -2.13 -9.66
CA THR A 196 -11.79 -2.85 -10.89
C THR A 196 -11.21 -2.14 -12.13
N PHE A 197 -11.27 -0.81 -12.16
CA PHE A 197 -10.75 0.00 -13.24
C PHE A 197 -9.24 -0.11 -13.32
N GLN A 198 -8.54 -0.10 -12.18
CA GLN A 198 -7.08 -0.26 -12.15
C GLN A 198 -6.65 -1.65 -12.66
N SER A 199 -7.37 -2.72 -12.30
CA SER A 199 -7.10 -4.06 -12.81
C SER A 199 -7.41 -4.19 -14.31
N ASP A 200 -8.60 -3.75 -14.73
CA ASP A 200 -9.08 -3.95 -16.10
C ASP A 200 -8.33 -3.05 -17.08
N LEU A 201 -7.99 -1.82 -16.70
CA LEU A 201 -7.17 -0.93 -17.53
C LEU A 201 -5.77 -1.53 -17.74
N ALA A 202 -5.16 -2.08 -16.68
CA ALA A 202 -3.85 -2.74 -16.77
C ALA A 202 -3.89 -3.99 -17.67
N GLN A 203 -4.94 -4.81 -17.56
CA GLN A 203 -5.16 -5.97 -18.44
C GLN A 203 -5.46 -5.57 -19.89
N SER A 204 -6.08 -4.41 -20.10
CA SER A 204 -6.46 -3.93 -21.42
C SER A 204 -5.27 -3.47 -22.28
N GLY A 205 -4.09 -3.24 -21.68
CA GLY A 205 -2.86 -2.86 -22.37
C GLY A 205 -2.85 -1.49 -23.05
N GLY A 206 -3.82 -0.61 -22.74
CA GLY A 206 -4.13 0.57 -23.57
C GLY A 206 -4.18 1.94 -22.88
N GLY A 207 -3.87 2.09 -21.60
CA GLY A 207 -3.86 3.42 -20.96
C GLY A 207 -3.42 3.44 -19.50
N CYS A 208 -3.18 4.63 -18.95
CA CYS A 208 -2.89 4.84 -17.53
C CYS A 208 -3.69 5.99 -16.93
N LEU A 209 -3.74 5.97 -15.59
CA LEU A 209 -4.27 7.07 -14.80
C LEU A 209 -3.18 8.08 -14.48
N ALA A 210 -3.45 9.35 -14.79
CA ALA A 210 -2.62 10.48 -14.39
C ALA A 210 -2.78 10.81 -12.91
N TYR A 211 -3.98 10.61 -12.38
CA TYR A 211 -4.34 10.72 -10.98
C TYR A 211 -5.60 9.89 -10.72
N SER A 212 -5.76 9.44 -9.49
CA SER A 212 -6.94 8.74 -9.00
C SER A 212 -7.29 9.33 -7.64
N GLU A 213 -8.35 10.12 -7.56
CA GLU A 213 -8.73 10.84 -6.34
C GLU A 213 -10.13 10.43 -5.88
N ILE A 214 -10.35 10.54 -4.57
CA ILE A 214 -11.60 10.20 -3.92
C ILE A 214 -12.35 11.50 -3.59
N LEU A 215 -13.58 11.63 -4.07
CA LEU A 215 -14.47 12.74 -3.76
C LEU A 215 -15.11 12.49 -2.38
N PRO A 216 -14.95 13.41 -1.42
CA PRO A 216 -15.43 13.23 -0.06
C PRO A 216 -16.96 13.29 0.01
N TRP A 217 -17.54 12.53 0.95
CA TRP A 217 -18.94 12.74 1.35
C TRP A 217 -19.06 13.95 2.30
N GLY A 218 -20.08 14.77 2.09
CA GLY A 218 -20.33 15.97 2.92
C GLY A 218 -19.65 17.22 2.37
N GLU A 219 -19.66 18.32 3.13
CA GLU A 219 -18.98 19.57 2.74
C GLU A 219 -17.52 19.56 3.22
N ASP A 220 -16.59 19.21 2.33
CA ASP A 220 -15.15 19.45 2.52
C ASP A 220 -14.58 20.29 1.36
N PRO A 221 -14.74 21.62 1.41
CA PRO A 221 -14.25 22.50 0.36
C PRO A 221 -12.72 22.50 0.22
N ALA A 222 -11.98 22.15 1.29
CA ALA A 222 -10.52 22.13 1.25
C ALA A 222 -10.03 20.95 0.42
N GLU A 223 -10.65 19.79 0.59
CA GLU A 223 -10.31 18.59 -0.16
C GLU A 223 -10.74 18.67 -1.62
N VAL A 224 -11.97 19.15 -1.90
CA VAL A 224 -12.41 19.38 -3.29
C VAL A 224 -11.48 20.37 -4.01
N LYS A 225 -11.04 21.42 -3.32
CA LYS A 225 -10.05 22.36 -3.86
C LYS A 225 -8.70 21.69 -4.15
N ARG A 226 -8.20 20.81 -3.27
CA ARG A 226 -6.96 20.03 -3.50
C ARG A 226 -7.07 19.19 -4.78
N ILE A 227 -8.21 18.51 -4.98
CA ILE A 227 -8.47 17.67 -6.15
C ILE A 227 -8.46 18.52 -7.43
N VAL A 228 -9.15 19.67 -7.44
CA VAL A 228 -9.14 20.58 -8.60
C VAL A 228 -7.73 21.11 -8.90
N GLU A 229 -6.88 21.34 -7.90
CA GLU A 229 -5.48 21.72 -8.13
C GLU A 229 -4.64 20.57 -8.72
N ILE A 230 -4.93 19.31 -8.39
CA ILE A 230 -4.30 18.15 -9.04
C ILE A 230 -4.72 18.07 -10.50
N MET A 231 -6.02 18.23 -10.77
CA MET A 231 -6.55 18.25 -12.14
C MET A 231 -5.87 19.32 -13.00
N LYS A 232 -5.66 20.52 -12.46
CA LYS A 232 -4.99 21.64 -13.15
C LYS A 232 -3.51 21.38 -13.45
N LYS A 233 -2.82 20.68 -12.55
CA LYS A 233 -1.39 20.34 -12.72
C LYS A 233 -1.17 19.21 -13.72
N SER A 234 -2.18 18.37 -13.94
CA SER A 234 -2.09 17.24 -14.85
C SER A 234 -2.16 17.67 -16.32
N THR A 235 -1.48 16.92 -17.18
CA THR A 235 -1.58 17.04 -18.64
C THR A 235 -2.74 16.25 -19.23
N ALA A 236 -3.37 15.37 -18.44
CA ALA A 236 -4.52 14.59 -18.88
C ALA A 236 -5.69 15.51 -19.22
N ARG A 237 -6.28 15.32 -20.40
CA ARG A 237 -7.45 16.07 -20.86
C ARG A 237 -8.74 15.30 -20.62
N VAL A 238 -8.69 13.98 -20.47
CA VAL A 238 -9.85 13.14 -20.19
C VAL A 238 -9.97 12.90 -18.68
N VAL A 239 -11.16 13.10 -18.11
CA VAL A 239 -11.45 12.86 -16.69
C VAL A 239 -12.70 12.00 -16.56
N MET A 240 -12.54 10.81 -15.99
CA MET A 240 -13.63 9.87 -15.72
C MET A 240 -14.12 10.05 -14.30
N VAL A 241 -15.44 10.10 -14.11
CA VAL A 241 -16.03 10.31 -12.79
C VAL A 241 -17.12 9.29 -12.48
N PHE A 242 -16.86 8.46 -11.47
CA PHE A 242 -17.81 7.52 -10.87
C PHE A 242 -18.23 8.02 -9.50
N ALA A 243 -19.21 8.91 -9.50
CA ALA A 243 -19.71 9.50 -8.28
C ALA A 243 -21.18 9.86 -8.44
N TYR A 244 -21.87 9.97 -7.31
CA TYR A 244 -23.24 10.48 -7.30
C TYR A 244 -23.29 11.96 -7.66
N GLN A 245 -24.45 12.35 -8.15
CA GLN A 245 -24.76 13.68 -8.63
C GLN A 245 -24.43 14.82 -7.64
N ILE A 246 -24.49 14.57 -6.33
CA ILE A 246 -24.15 15.56 -5.27
C ILE A 246 -22.65 15.91 -5.24
N HIS A 247 -21.77 14.91 -5.42
CA HIS A 247 -20.32 15.13 -5.48
C HIS A 247 -19.95 15.97 -6.71
N MET A 248 -20.65 15.73 -7.83
CA MET A 248 -20.45 16.49 -9.04
C MET A 248 -20.86 17.96 -8.90
N ILE A 249 -21.89 18.29 -8.14
CA ILE A 249 -22.23 19.69 -7.87
C ILE A 249 -21.06 20.39 -7.18
N GLN A 250 -20.57 19.81 -6.09
CA GLN A 250 -19.47 20.40 -5.30
C GLN A 250 -18.19 20.53 -6.13
N LEU A 251 -17.83 19.49 -6.87
CA LEU A 251 -16.67 19.51 -7.77
C LEU A 251 -16.81 20.59 -8.85
N MET A 252 -17.98 20.68 -9.49
CA MET A 252 -18.19 21.60 -10.60
C MET A 252 -18.31 23.05 -10.17
N GLU A 253 -18.84 23.31 -8.97
CA GLU A 253 -18.80 24.66 -8.38
C GLU A 253 -17.36 25.13 -8.18
N GLU A 254 -16.48 24.25 -7.69
CA GLU A 254 -15.07 24.57 -7.49
C GLU A 254 -14.30 24.70 -8.82
N VAL A 255 -14.57 23.82 -9.80
CA VAL A 255 -14.04 23.93 -11.17
C VAL A 255 -14.42 25.25 -11.82
N ALA A 256 -15.68 25.67 -11.69
CA ALA A 256 -16.16 26.95 -12.19
C ALA A 256 -15.53 28.13 -11.43
N ARG A 257 -15.39 28.02 -10.10
CA ARG A 257 -14.74 29.04 -9.26
C ARG A 257 -13.28 29.27 -9.67
N GLN A 258 -12.58 28.22 -10.07
CA GLN A 258 -11.19 28.27 -10.51
C GLN A 258 -11.01 28.43 -12.03
N ASN A 259 -12.11 28.49 -12.80
CA ASN A 259 -12.14 28.61 -14.24
C ASN A 259 -11.31 27.54 -14.98
N VAL A 260 -11.45 26.26 -14.58
CA VAL A 260 -10.71 25.15 -15.18
C VAL A 260 -11.43 24.67 -16.44
N THR A 261 -10.83 24.92 -17.61
CA THR A 261 -11.39 24.56 -18.93
C THR A 261 -10.51 23.55 -19.68
N GLY A 262 -11.00 23.05 -20.83
CA GLY A 262 -10.22 22.16 -21.70
C GLY A 262 -10.13 20.72 -21.18
N LEU A 263 -11.15 20.26 -20.46
CA LEU A 263 -11.28 18.87 -20.02
C LEU A 263 -12.45 18.20 -20.75
N GLN A 264 -12.24 16.94 -21.13
CA GLN A 264 -13.26 16.04 -21.64
C GLN A 264 -13.73 15.16 -20.48
N TRP A 265 -14.97 15.39 -20.03
CA TRP A 265 -15.57 14.60 -18.97
C TRP A 265 -16.15 13.30 -19.52
N MET A 266 -15.95 12.24 -18.76
CA MET A 266 -16.61 10.95 -18.95
C MET A 266 -17.46 10.63 -17.71
N ALA A 267 -18.77 10.61 -17.90
CA ALA A 267 -19.75 10.46 -16.82
C ALA A 267 -20.17 9.00 -16.63
N SER A 268 -20.23 8.56 -15.38
CA SER A 268 -20.94 7.34 -15.02
C SER A 268 -22.46 7.55 -15.09
N GLU A 269 -23.19 6.44 -15.04
CA GLU A 269 -24.65 6.33 -15.11
C GLU A 269 -25.36 7.05 -13.97
N ALA A 270 -24.65 7.26 -12.86
CA ALA A 270 -25.13 7.98 -11.69
C ALA A 270 -25.38 9.48 -11.96
N TRP A 271 -24.74 10.07 -12.98
CA TRP A 271 -24.89 11.50 -13.27
C TRP A 271 -24.87 11.87 -14.76
N SER A 272 -24.72 10.90 -15.67
CA SER A 272 -24.72 11.11 -17.13
C SER A 272 -25.96 11.80 -17.68
N ALA A 273 -27.06 11.79 -16.94
CA ALA A 273 -28.33 12.44 -17.28
C ALA A 273 -28.80 13.44 -16.20
N ALA A 274 -27.92 13.85 -15.27
CA ALA A 274 -28.30 14.72 -14.16
C ALA A 274 -28.65 16.14 -14.64
N ALA A 275 -29.95 16.45 -14.71
CA ALA A 275 -30.46 17.73 -15.18
C ALA A 275 -29.99 18.93 -14.34
N MET A 276 -29.82 18.75 -13.03
CA MET A 276 -29.40 19.83 -12.12
C MET A 276 -27.98 20.38 -12.38
N LEU A 277 -27.12 19.62 -13.07
CA LEU A 277 -25.79 20.09 -13.48
C LEU A 277 -25.85 20.90 -14.79
N GLN A 278 -26.97 20.85 -15.52
CA GLN A 278 -27.14 21.45 -16.85
C GLN A 278 -27.52 22.93 -16.78
N THR A 279 -26.84 23.71 -15.94
CA THR A 279 -27.12 25.14 -15.74
C THR A 279 -26.24 26.00 -16.66
N PRO A 280 -26.71 27.20 -17.08
CA PRO A 280 -25.87 28.12 -17.87
C PRO A 280 -24.54 28.49 -17.21
N ARG A 281 -24.44 28.37 -15.88
CA ARG A 281 -23.21 28.60 -15.11
C ARG A 281 -22.19 27.46 -15.26
N LEU A 282 -22.64 26.21 -15.28
CA LEU A 282 -21.76 25.03 -15.31
C LEU A 282 -21.54 24.46 -16.71
N MET A 283 -22.49 24.66 -17.63
CA MET A 283 -22.40 24.17 -19.00
C MET A 283 -21.16 24.63 -19.80
N PRO A 284 -20.58 25.82 -19.58
CA PRO A 284 -19.28 26.16 -20.20
C PRO A 284 -18.18 25.14 -19.90
N TYR A 285 -18.25 24.44 -18.77
CA TYR A 285 -17.27 23.45 -18.32
C TYR A 285 -17.69 21.99 -18.56
N LEU A 286 -19.00 21.71 -18.62
CA LEU A 286 -19.57 20.35 -18.80
C LEU A 286 -20.04 20.05 -20.23
N SER A 287 -20.14 21.05 -21.09
CA SER A 287 -20.52 20.84 -22.49
C SER A 287 -19.54 19.85 -23.16
N GLY A 288 -20.05 18.95 -23.98
CA GLY A 288 -19.29 17.88 -24.61
C GLY A 288 -19.06 16.63 -23.74
N THR A 289 -19.56 16.58 -22.50
CA THR A 289 -19.47 15.37 -21.64
C THR A 289 -19.97 14.13 -22.37
N LEU A 290 -19.22 13.03 -22.30
CA LEU A 290 -19.61 11.70 -22.78
C LEU A 290 -20.04 10.85 -21.58
N GLY A 291 -21.27 10.38 -21.54
CA GLY A 291 -21.81 9.64 -20.40
C GLY A 291 -22.27 8.24 -20.76
N ILE A 292 -22.02 7.27 -19.89
CA ILE A 292 -22.69 5.97 -19.94
C ILE A 292 -24.04 6.13 -19.24
N ALA A 293 -25.15 5.92 -19.92
CA ALA A 293 -26.49 6.04 -19.33
C ALA A 293 -27.26 4.72 -19.41
N ILE A 294 -28.03 4.44 -18.36
CA ILE A 294 -28.99 3.32 -18.34
C ILE A 294 -29.91 3.42 -19.55
N ARG A 295 -30.16 2.30 -20.24
CA ARG A 295 -31.04 2.27 -21.41
C ARG A 295 -32.39 2.92 -21.09
N ARG A 296 -32.78 3.91 -21.90
CA ARG A 296 -34.11 4.55 -21.79
C ARG A 296 -35.22 3.56 -22.15
N GLY A 297 -36.28 3.53 -21.36
CA GLY A 297 -37.52 2.83 -21.67
C GLY A 297 -38.69 3.79 -21.85
N GLU A 298 -39.79 3.27 -22.37
CA GLU A 298 -41.09 3.96 -22.41
C GLU A 298 -42.06 3.19 -21.52
N ILE A 299 -42.91 3.91 -20.77
CA ILE A 299 -43.94 3.29 -19.91
C ILE A 299 -45.28 3.98 -20.24
N PRO A 300 -46.02 3.48 -21.25
CA PRO A 300 -47.29 4.03 -21.68
C PRO A 300 -48.30 4.06 -20.53
N GLY A 301 -49.08 5.15 -20.43
CA GLY A 301 -50.08 5.30 -19.38
C GLY A 301 -49.52 5.68 -18.01
N LEU A 302 -48.20 5.70 -17.79
CA LEU A 302 -47.60 6.13 -16.52
C LEU A 302 -47.98 7.59 -16.20
N ARG A 303 -47.86 8.50 -17.17
CA ARG A 303 -48.27 9.91 -16.97
C ARG A 303 -49.74 10.03 -16.57
N ASP A 304 -50.63 9.29 -17.25
CA ASP A 304 -52.06 9.31 -16.96
C ASP A 304 -52.39 8.70 -15.59
N PHE A 305 -51.57 7.75 -15.12
CA PHE A 305 -51.66 7.21 -13.78
C PHE A 305 -51.20 8.22 -12.73
N LEU A 306 -50.07 8.90 -12.95
CA LEU A 306 -49.56 9.94 -12.04
C LEU A 306 -50.54 11.12 -11.90
N LEU A 307 -51.23 11.52 -12.97
CA LEU A 307 -52.28 12.55 -12.94
C LEU A 307 -53.48 12.19 -12.07
N ARG A 308 -53.73 10.89 -11.84
CA ARG A 308 -54.83 10.37 -11.04
C ARG A 308 -54.50 10.27 -9.55
N ILE A 309 -53.27 10.57 -9.14
CA ILE A 309 -52.92 10.64 -7.72
C ILE A 309 -53.78 11.74 -7.08
N ARG A 310 -54.48 11.37 -6.01
CA ARG A 310 -55.28 12.27 -5.17
C ARG A 310 -54.99 11.92 -3.72
N SER A 311 -54.96 12.92 -2.84
CA SER A 311 -54.90 12.68 -1.40
C SER A 311 -56.31 12.37 -0.90
N ASP A 312 -56.86 11.22 -1.24
CA ASP A 312 -58.16 10.83 -0.70
C ASP A 312 -58.02 10.63 0.82
N ILE A 313 -58.60 11.57 1.57
CA ILE A 313 -58.75 11.60 3.03
C ILE A 313 -59.38 10.29 3.59
N HIS A 314 -59.96 9.45 2.72
CA HIS A 314 -60.74 8.26 3.07
C HIS A 314 -59.99 6.91 3.09
N LEU A 315 -58.68 6.86 2.83
CA LEU A 315 -57.90 5.61 3.05
C LEU A 315 -57.54 5.36 4.52
N SER A 316 -57.94 6.25 5.45
CA SER A 316 -57.76 6.07 6.90
C SER A 316 -59.07 5.64 7.57
N SER A 317 -59.27 4.33 7.74
CA SER A 317 -60.25 3.83 8.72
C SER A 317 -59.81 2.57 9.46
N SER A 318 -58.50 2.26 9.49
CA SER A 318 -58.00 1.26 10.43
C SER A 318 -56.59 1.58 10.92
N SER A 319 -56.46 1.61 12.26
CA SER A 319 -55.26 1.78 13.08
C SER A 319 -54.73 3.21 13.26
N ASN A 320 -54.25 3.46 14.49
CA ASN A 320 -54.37 4.72 15.21
C ASN A 320 -53.02 5.45 15.33
N ASN A 321 -52.12 5.35 14.34
CA ASN A 321 -50.77 5.92 14.48
C ASN A 321 -49.99 6.25 13.18
N TYR A 322 -50.61 6.86 12.15
CA TYR A 322 -49.86 7.23 10.94
C TYR A 322 -50.18 8.64 10.43
N GLY A 323 -49.42 9.62 10.92
CA GLY A 323 -49.45 11.02 10.49
C GLY A 323 -48.63 11.36 9.23
N HIS A 324 -48.10 10.41 8.46
CA HIS A 324 -47.18 10.73 7.35
C HIS A 324 -47.29 9.78 6.13
N SER A 325 -48.34 9.94 5.33
CA SER A 325 -48.40 9.30 3.99
C SER A 325 -47.45 10.00 3.02
N MET A 326 -46.64 9.25 2.26
CA MET A 326 -45.76 9.78 1.19
C MET A 326 -46.53 10.67 0.19
N VAL A 327 -47.79 10.33 -0.10
CA VAL A 327 -48.65 11.10 -1.00
C VAL A 327 -49.01 12.46 -0.40
N MET A 328 -49.25 12.52 0.92
CA MET A 328 -49.51 13.79 1.60
C MET A 328 -48.26 14.66 1.62
N GLN A 329 -47.09 14.09 1.92
CA GLN A 329 -45.81 14.80 1.91
C GLN A 329 -45.47 15.36 0.53
N PHE A 330 -45.71 14.57 -0.53
CA PHE A 330 -45.61 15.05 -1.91
C PHE A 330 -46.50 16.26 -2.16
N TRP A 331 -47.77 16.18 -1.75
CA TRP A 331 -48.73 17.28 -1.94
C TRP A 331 -48.31 18.55 -1.22
N GLU A 332 -47.92 18.43 0.06
CA GLU A 332 -47.43 19.55 0.87
C GLU A 332 -46.17 20.18 0.28
N TYR A 333 -45.25 19.36 -0.25
CA TYR A 333 -44.03 19.82 -0.92
C TYR A 333 -44.32 20.54 -2.24
N THR A 334 -45.14 19.96 -3.10
CA THR A 334 -45.42 20.49 -4.44
C THR A 334 -46.25 21.77 -4.39
N PHE A 335 -47.26 21.84 -3.52
CA PHE A 335 -48.17 22.99 -3.44
C PHE A 335 -47.83 23.96 -2.30
N GLN A 336 -46.78 23.70 -1.53
CA GLN A 336 -46.33 24.54 -0.42
C GLN A 336 -47.44 24.84 0.61
N CYS A 337 -48.27 23.83 0.90
CA CYS A 337 -49.41 23.88 1.82
C CYS A 337 -49.25 22.82 2.94
N ARG A 338 -50.15 22.81 3.93
CA ARG A 338 -50.20 21.76 4.98
C ARG A 338 -51.60 21.15 5.12
N PHE A 339 -51.70 19.84 5.31
CA PHE A 339 -52.99 19.23 5.66
C PHE A 339 -53.38 19.55 7.11
N ALA A 340 -54.69 19.59 7.39
CA ALA A 340 -55.20 19.90 8.72
C ALA A 340 -55.05 18.69 9.68
N PRO A 341 -54.63 18.90 10.94
CA PRO A 341 -54.28 20.18 11.55
C PRO A 341 -52.83 20.62 11.22
N PRO A 342 -52.58 21.89 10.85
CA PRO A 342 -51.23 22.36 10.55
C PRO A 342 -50.41 22.61 11.83
N PRO A 343 -49.06 22.69 11.73
CA PRO A 343 -48.20 23.05 12.85
C PRO A 343 -48.58 24.40 13.49
N ALA A 344 -48.37 24.53 14.80
CA ALA A 344 -48.65 25.77 15.53
C ALA A 344 -47.90 26.98 14.93
N GLY A 345 -48.60 28.07 14.66
CA GLY A 345 -48.06 29.27 14.03
C GLY A 345 -48.05 29.28 12.48
N TRP A 346 -48.38 28.17 11.80
CA TRP A 346 -48.39 28.10 10.32
C TRP A 346 -49.39 29.08 9.69
N MET A 347 -50.63 29.09 10.19
CA MET A 347 -51.68 30.00 9.70
C MET A 347 -51.35 31.47 10.01
N GLU A 348 -50.67 31.73 11.13
CA GLU A 348 -50.27 33.08 11.55
C GLU A 348 -49.10 33.62 10.70
N ALA A 349 -48.27 32.73 10.16
CA ALA A 349 -47.19 33.04 9.22
C ALA A 349 -47.65 33.18 7.76
N GLY A 350 -48.97 33.07 7.49
CA GLY A 350 -49.54 33.19 6.15
C GLY A 350 -49.51 31.88 5.33
N GLY A 351 -49.30 30.72 5.97
CA GLY A 351 -49.32 29.42 5.31
C GLY A 351 -50.73 28.96 4.92
N GLU A 352 -50.84 28.24 3.80
CA GLU A 352 -52.10 27.72 3.27
C GLU A 352 -52.38 26.26 3.68
N LEU A 353 -53.65 25.87 3.66
CA LEU A 353 -54.09 24.50 3.90
C LEU A 353 -54.25 23.74 2.58
N CYS A 354 -53.77 22.50 2.52
CA CYS A 354 -54.01 21.63 1.38
C CYS A 354 -55.47 21.15 1.36
N THR A 355 -56.11 21.28 0.21
CA THR A 355 -57.46 20.79 -0.10
C THR A 355 -57.46 19.36 -0.61
N GLY A 356 -56.34 18.90 -1.18
CA GLY A 356 -56.21 17.60 -1.84
C GLY A 356 -56.78 17.53 -3.25
N GLN A 357 -57.21 18.67 -3.80
CA GLN A 357 -57.79 18.82 -5.13
C GLN A 357 -57.02 19.80 -6.03
N GLU A 358 -55.83 20.20 -5.59
CA GLU A 358 -54.91 21.06 -6.33
C GLU A 358 -54.54 20.45 -7.68
N ASP A 359 -54.34 21.31 -8.69
CA ASP A 359 -54.10 20.87 -10.06
C ASP A 359 -52.63 20.46 -10.30
N LEU A 360 -52.42 19.15 -10.43
CA LEU A 360 -51.11 18.56 -10.72
C LEU A 360 -50.53 18.99 -12.07
N GLU A 361 -51.34 19.42 -13.05
CA GLU A 361 -50.79 19.92 -14.32
C GLU A 361 -50.10 21.28 -14.15
N SER A 362 -50.51 22.06 -13.14
CA SER A 362 -49.94 23.38 -12.85
C SER A 362 -48.75 23.35 -11.90
N GLY A 363 -48.75 22.44 -10.90
CA GLY A 363 -47.71 22.35 -9.86
C GLY A 363 -46.79 21.14 -9.95
N GLY A 364 -47.22 20.04 -10.57
CA GLY A 364 -46.52 18.74 -10.57
C GLY A 364 -45.64 18.47 -11.80
N ALA A 365 -45.15 19.51 -12.48
CA ALA A 365 -44.43 19.37 -13.75
C ALA A 365 -43.23 18.40 -13.67
N GLU A 366 -42.49 18.40 -12.56
CA GLU A 366 -41.36 17.48 -12.33
C GLU A 366 -41.80 16.02 -12.15
N LEU A 367 -42.91 15.77 -11.45
CA LEU A 367 -43.47 14.42 -11.30
C LEU A 367 -43.97 13.88 -12.65
N LEU A 368 -44.57 14.75 -13.46
CA LEU A 368 -45.20 14.40 -14.74
C LEU A 368 -44.23 14.33 -15.92
N ASP A 369 -42.95 14.69 -15.73
CA ASP A 369 -41.93 14.54 -16.76
C ASP A 369 -41.55 13.06 -16.92
N VAL A 370 -42.19 12.42 -17.90
CA VAL A 370 -41.94 11.03 -18.31
C VAL A 370 -41.16 10.95 -19.63
N SER A 371 -40.47 12.03 -20.00
CA SER A 371 -39.79 12.12 -21.30
C SER A 371 -38.55 11.23 -21.38
N ASP A 372 -37.82 11.02 -20.27
CA ASP A 372 -36.60 10.20 -20.19
C ASP A 372 -36.62 9.24 -18.98
N LEU A 373 -37.41 8.16 -19.08
CA LEU A 373 -37.53 7.15 -18.03
C LEU A 373 -36.36 6.15 -18.10
N ARG A 374 -35.49 6.13 -17.08
CA ARG A 374 -34.37 5.16 -17.01
C ARG A 374 -34.40 4.34 -15.72
N PRO A 375 -34.27 4.90 -14.51
CA PRO A 375 -34.45 4.10 -13.30
C PRO A 375 -35.88 3.59 -13.16
N GLU A 376 -36.89 4.37 -13.58
CA GLU A 376 -38.30 3.96 -13.60
C GLU A 376 -38.50 2.69 -14.44
N TYR A 377 -37.82 2.59 -15.58
CA TYR A 377 -37.91 1.41 -16.43
C TYR A 377 -37.25 0.18 -15.79
N ASN A 378 -36.18 0.35 -15.01
CA ASN A 378 -35.61 -0.74 -14.22
C ASN A 378 -36.53 -1.20 -13.09
N ILE A 379 -37.24 -0.28 -12.44
CA ILE A 379 -38.26 -0.59 -11.43
C ILE A 379 -39.42 -1.37 -12.07
N TYR A 380 -39.90 -0.91 -13.22
CA TYR A 380 -40.92 -1.59 -14.00
C TYR A 380 -40.51 -3.03 -14.33
N LYS A 381 -39.30 -3.23 -14.89
CA LYS A 381 -38.74 -4.56 -15.15
C LYS A 381 -38.63 -5.43 -13.89
N ALA A 382 -38.27 -4.85 -12.74
CA ALA A 382 -38.08 -5.59 -11.49
C ALA A 382 -39.41 -6.14 -10.96
N VAL A 383 -40.47 -5.33 -11.00
CA VAL A 383 -41.84 -5.74 -10.63
C VAL A 383 -42.33 -6.84 -11.57
N TYR A 384 -42.17 -6.65 -12.89
CA TYR A 384 -42.56 -7.67 -13.86
C TYR A 384 -41.76 -8.96 -13.70
N ALA A 385 -40.46 -8.91 -13.40
CA ALA A 385 -39.66 -10.10 -13.14
C ALA A 385 -40.19 -10.91 -11.94
N LEU A 386 -40.53 -10.24 -10.84
CA LEU A 386 -41.16 -10.89 -9.68
C LEU A 386 -42.54 -11.46 -10.03
N ALA A 387 -43.33 -10.77 -10.85
CA ALA A 387 -44.64 -11.23 -11.27
C ALA A 387 -44.57 -12.46 -12.20
N TYR A 388 -43.66 -12.49 -13.18
CA TYR A 388 -43.41 -13.65 -14.03
C TYR A 388 -42.87 -14.84 -13.22
N ALA A 389 -41.97 -14.60 -12.27
CA ALA A 389 -41.49 -15.66 -11.38
C ALA A 389 -42.63 -16.27 -10.54
N LEU A 390 -43.55 -15.43 -10.04
CA LEU A 390 -44.74 -15.89 -9.33
C LEU A 390 -45.73 -16.62 -10.25
N ASP A 391 -45.91 -16.15 -11.47
CA ASP A 391 -46.81 -16.77 -12.46
C ASP A 391 -46.31 -18.16 -12.84
N ASP A 392 -45.01 -18.33 -13.11
CA ASP A 392 -44.39 -19.63 -13.38
C ASP A 392 -44.50 -20.58 -12.17
N LEU A 393 -44.38 -20.05 -10.95
CA LEU A 393 -44.57 -20.81 -9.72
C LEU A 393 -46.00 -21.34 -9.61
N LEU A 394 -47.01 -20.51 -9.92
CA LEU A 394 -48.42 -20.87 -9.85
C LEU A 394 -48.90 -21.75 -11.01
N GLN A 395 -48.26 -21.67 -12.19
CA GLN A 395 -48.54 -22.52 -13.35
C GLN A 395 -47.88 -23.90 -13.27
N CYS A 396 -47.10 -24.16 -12.22
CA CYS A 396 -46.44 -25.43 -11.97
C CYS A 396 -47.44 -26.62 -11.99
N LYS A 397 -47.12 -27.66 -12.77
CA LYS A 397 -47.96 -28.88 -12.86
C LYS A 397 -47.58 -29.89 -11.77
N PRO A 398 -48.54 -30.34 -10.92
CA PRO A 398 -48.28 -31.33 -9.88
C PRO A 398 -47.56 -32.59 -10.43
N GLY A 399 -46.49 -33.02 -9.76
CA GLY A 399 -45.66 -34.16 -10.19
C GLY A 399 -44.58 -33.82 -11.22
N ARG A 400 -44.46 -32.54 -11.63
CA ARG A 400 -43.38 -32.02 -12.48
C ARG A 400 -42.72 -30.77 -11.92
N GLY A 401 -43.00 -30.45 -10.65
CA GLY A 401 -42.43 -29.27 -10.02
C GLY A 401 -40.93 -29.42 -9.74
N PRO A 402 -40.20 -28.29 -9.60
CA PRO A 402 -38.76 -28.29 -9.37
C PRO A 402 -38.37 -28.62 -7.92
N PHE A 403 -39.34 -28.69 -7.01
CA PHE A 403 -39.10 -28.90 -5.58
C PHE A 403 -39.14 -30.38 -5.19
N SER A 404 -38.71 -30.68 -3.95
CA SER A 404 -38.59 -32.04 -3.43
C SER A 404 -39.87 -32.87 -3.65
N GLY A 405 -39.73 -34.07 -4.21
CA GLY A 405 -40.87 -34.93 -4.55
C GLY A 405 -41.67 -34.49 -5.79
N HIS A 406 -41.08 -33.63 -6.64
CA HIS A 406 -41.74 -33.03 -7.80
C HIS A 406 -42.99 -32.20 -7.46
N SER A 407 -42.98 -31.58 -6.27
CA SER A 407 -44.07 -30.78 -5.75
C SER A 407 -44.10 -29.37 -6.35
N CYS A 408 -45.28 -28.77 -6.38
CA CYS A 408 -45.50 -27.37 -6.75
C CYS A 408 -45.97 -26.59 -5.52
N ALA A 409 -45.55 -25.33 -5.39
CA ALA A 409 -46.04 -24.42 -4.37
C ALA A 409 -47.42 -23.87 -4.76
N THR A 410 -48.25 -23.56 -3.76
CA THR A 410 -49.54 -22.85 -3.95
C THR A 410 -49.47 -21.47 -3.32
N LEU A 411 -50.39 -20.57 -3.66
CA LEU A 411 -50.46 -19.21 -3.08
C LEU A 411 -50.49 -19.20 -1.53
N GLN A 412 -51.06 -20.24 -0.91
CA GLN A 412 -51.18 -20.37 0.55
C GLN A 412 -49.95 -21.00 1.21
N THR A 413 -49.06 -21.61 0.41
CA THR A 413 -47.88 -22.37 0.87
C THR A 413 -46.59 -21.84 0.28
N SER A 414 -46.63 -20.74 -0.48
CA SER A 414 -45.49 -20.15 -1.14
C SER A 414 -44.57 -19.45 -0.13
N GLU A 415 -43.32 -19.86 -0.12
CA GLU A 415 -42.26 -19.24 0.68
C GLU A 415 -41.33 -18.42 -0.24
N PRO A 416 -40.71 -17.33 0.25
CA PRO A 416 -39.86 -16.46 -0.58
C PRO A 416 -38.74 -17.18 -1.35
N TRP A 417 -38.13 -18.21 -0.76
CA TRP A 417 -37.06 -18.99 -1.40
C TRP A 417 -37.55 -19.80 -2.61
N GLN A 418 -38.85 -20.08 -2.73
CA GLN A 418 -39.39 -20.79 -3.88
C GLN A 418 -39.48 -19.88 -5.10
N VAL A 419 -39.71 -18.59 -4.87
CA VAL A 419 -39.75 -17.54 -5.89
C VAL A 419 -38.37 -17.32 -6.49
N MET A 420 -37.32 -17.37 -5.64
CA MET A 420 -35.92 -17.32 -6.06
C MET A 420 -35.61 -18.28 -7.22
N HIS A 421 -36.06 -19.54 -7.12
CA HIS A 421 -35.82 -20.56 -8.15
C HIS A 421 -36.38 -20.17 -9.52
N TYR A 422 -37.56 -19.56 -9.54
CA TYR A 422 -38.20 -19.11 -10.77
C TYR A 422 -37.62 -17.78 -11.24
N LEU A 423 -37.20 -16.90 -10.32
CA LEU A 423 -36.56 -15.63 -10.61
C LEU A 423 -35.26 -15.82 -11.41
N GLU A 424 -34.46 -16.84 -11.09
CA GLU A 424 -33.26 -17.23 -11.86
C GLU A 424 -33.56 -17.65 -13.31
N LYS A 425 -34.81 -17.99 -13.62
CA LYS A 425 -35.25 -18.52 -14.92
C LYS A 425 -36.13 -17.54 -15.68
N VAL A 426 -36.43 -16.38 -15.10
CA VAL A 426 -37.24 -15.35 -15.73
C VAL A 426 -36.62 -14.96 -17.07
N ASN A 427 -37.43 -15.07 -18.11
CA ASN A 427 -37.06 -14.68 -19.46
C ASN A 427 -38.31 -14.23 -20.20
N PHE A 428 -38.52 -12.92 -20.27
CA PHE A 428 -39.65 -12.32 -20.99
C PHE A 428 -39.17 -11.12 -21.79
N THR A 429 -39.98 -10.71 -22.76
CA THR A 429 -39.74 -9.51 -23.55
C THR A 429 -40.72 -8.45 -23.09
N THR A 430 -40.24 -7.24 -22.82
CA THR A 430 -41.12 -6.10 -22.53
C THR A 430 -41.93 -5.73 -23.78
N SER A 431 -42.98 -4.94 -23.61
CA SER A 431 -43.77 -4.39 -24.72
C SER A 431 -42.94 -3.54 -25.71
N PHE A 432 -41.70 -3.20 -25.38
CA PHE A 432 -40.77 -2.40 -26.20
C PHE A 432 -39.69 -3.24 -26.89
N GLY A 433 -39.73 -4.56 -26.74
CA GLY A 433 -38.80 -5.48 -27.39
C GLY A 433 -37.50 -5.72 -26.62
N ASP A 434 -37.37 -5.22 -25.39
CA ASP A 434 -36.21 -5.52 -24.54
C ASP A 434 -36.36 -6.88 -23.89
N GLN A 435 -35.32 -7.71 -23.99
CA GLN A 435 -35.27 -8.99 -23.30
C GLN A 435 -34.85 -8.79 -21.85
N VAL A 436 -35.64 -9.32 -20.92
CA VAL A 436 -35.38 -9.26 -19.47
C VAL A 436 -35.09 -10.68 -18.98
N SER A 437 -33.86 -10.86 -18.50
CA SER A 437 -33.37 -12.08 -17.85
C SER A 437 -32.18 -11.73 -16.97
N PHE A 438 -31.88 -12.61 -16.01
CA PHE A 438 -30.71 -12.48 -15.15
C PHE A 438 -29.63 -13.49 -15.55
N ASP A 439 -28.37 -13.10 -15.42
CA ASP A 439 -27.24 -14.01 -15.60
C ASP A 439 -27.00 -14.89 -14.35
N GLU A 440 -25.95 -15.70 -14.39
CA GLU A 440 -25.55 -16.58 -13.27
C GLU A 440 -25.28 -15.81 -11.96
N ASN A 441 -24.90 -14.54 -12.06
CA ASN A 441 -24.62 -13.67 -10.92
C ASN A 441 -25.86 -12.90 -10.42
N GLY A 442 -27.02 -13.07 -11.07
CA GLY A 442 -28.23 -12.30 -10.76
C GLY A 442 -28.24 -10.90 -11.39
N ASP A 443 -27.33 -10.62 -12.33
CA ASP A 443 -27.21 -9.33 -12.99
C ASP A 443 -28.07 -9.27 -14.27
N ALA A 444 -28.59 -8.09 -14.58
CA ALA A 444 -29.29 -7.86 -15.85
C ALA A 444 -28.36 -7.96 -17.05
N LEU A 445 -28.93 -8.35 -18.21
CA LEU A 445 -28.25 -8.30 -19.49
C LEU A 445 -27.64 -6.90 -19.73
N PRO A 446 -26.31 -6.81 -19.97
CA PRO A 446 -25.63 -5.53 -19.93
C PRO A 446 -25.79 -4.74 -21.23
N ILE A 447 -26.57 -3.66 -21.14
CA ILE A 447 -26.81 -2.70 -22.22
C ILE A 447 -26.81 -1.28 -21.65
N TYR A 448 -25.98 -0.40 -22.21
CA TYR A 448 -25.97 1.03 -21.91
C TYR A 448 -26.07 1.87 -23.18
N ASP A 449 -26.68 3.05 -23.05
CA ASP A 449 -26.60 4.12 -24.04
C ASP A 449 -25.34 4.95 -23.79
N VAL A 450 -24.71 5.43 -24.86
CA VAL A 450 -23.65 6.44 -24.76
C VAL A 450 -24.25 7.79 -25.11
N MET A 451 -24.22 8.71 -24.16
CA MET A 451 -24.85 10.02 -24.25
C MET A 451 -23.80 11.11 -24.39
N ASN A 452 -24.13 12.20 -25.08
CA ASN A 452 -23.27 13.36 -25.22
C ASN A 452 -24.04 14.65 -24.92
N TRP A 453 -23.43 15.56 -24.17
CA TRP A 453 -24.05 16.80 -23.70
C TRP A 453 -23.79 17.95 -24.67
N LEU A 454 -24.86 18.55 -25.19
CA LEU A 454 -24.81 19.67 -26.12
C LEU A 454 -25.32 20.93 -25.44
N TRP A 455 -24.55 22.01 -25.54
CA TRP A 455 -25.00 23.34 -25.15
C TRP A 455 -25.37 24.15 -26.39
N LEU A 456 -26.65 24.54 -26.49
CA LEU A 456 -27.19 25.24 -27.65
C LEU A 456 -26.99 26.75 -27.53
N PRO A 457 -26.89 27.48 -28.66
CA PRO A 457 -26.71 28.95 -28.65
C PRO A 457 -27.84 29.74 -27.97
N ASP A 458 -29.02 29.13 -27.81
CA ASP A 458 -30.17 29.70 -27.11
C ASP A 458 -30.11 29.51 -25.58
N GLY A 459 -29.01 28.97 -25.06
CA GLY A 459 -28.77 28.72 -23.64
C GLY A 459 -29.37 27.41 -23.13
N ARG A 460 -30.07 26.64 -23.97
CA ARG A 460 -30.64 25.33 -23.58
C ARG A 460 -29.59 24.22 -23.66
N THR A 461 -29.75 23.21 -22.83
CA THR A 461 -28.94 21.98 -22.85
C THR A 461 -29.73 20.86 -23.49
N LYS A 462 -29.08 20.05 -24.31
CA LYS A 462 -29.64 18.85 -24.91
C LYS A 462 -28.69 17.69 -24.68
N VAL A 463 -29.15 16.62 -24.05
CA VAL A 463 -28.40 15.37 -23.94
C VAL A 463 -28.87 14.45 -25.07
N GLN A 464 -27.95 13.99 -25.92
CA GLN A 464 -28.29 13.15 -27.07
C GLN A 464 -27.57 11.81 -27.04
N ASN A 465 -28.23 10.77 -27.55
CA ASN A 465 -27.63 9.45 -27.69
C ASN A 465 -26.71 9.46 -28.93
N VAL A 466 -25.44 9.07 -28.74
CA VAL A 466 -24.39 9.00 -29.77
C VAL A 466 -23.88 7.58 -29.97
N GLY A 467 -24.39 6.60 -29.23
CA GLY A 467 -23.95 5.22 -29.34
C GLY A 467 -24.53 4.28 -28.31
N LEU A 468 -24.09 3.02 -28.34
CA LEU A 468 -24.50 2.00 -27.39
C LEU A 468 -23.36 1.05 -27.08
N VAL A 469 -23.39 0.47 -25.89
CA VAL A 469 -22.50 -0.62 -25.49
C VAL A 469 -23.36 -1.80 -25.03
N LYS A 470 -23.14 -2.98 -25.61
CA LYS A 470 -23.90 -4.19 -25.27
C LYS A 470 -23.03 -5.44 -25.26
N LYS A 471 -23.39 -6.44 -24.45
CA LYS A 471 -22.80 -7.78 -24.53
C LYS A 471 -23.81 -8.77 -25.10
N LEU A 472 -23.43 -9.49 -26.16
CA LEU A 472 -24.20 -10.63 -26.69
C LEU A 472 -23.62 -11.92 -26.12
N ALA A 473 -24.47 -12.92 -25.83
CA ALA A 473 -24.10 -14.18 -25.17
C ALA A 473 -23.00 -15.02 -25.87
N SER A 474 -22.56 -14.63 -27.08
CA SER A 474 -21.59 -15.36 -27.91
C SER A 474 -20.44 -14.51 -28.46
N LYS A 475 -20.28 -13.25 -28.02
CA LYS A 475 -19.22 -12.33 -28.49
C LYS A 475 -18.67 -11.46 -27.35
N ASP A 476 -17.48 -10.91 -27.59
CA ASP A 476 -16.95 -9.77 -26.82
C ASP A 476 -17.92 -8.58 -26.84
N GLU A 477 -17.83 -7.69 -25.84
CA GLU A 477 -18.73 -6.55 -25.72
C GLU A 477 -18.62 -5.63 -26.96
N ASP A 478 -19.73 -5.30 -27.60
CA ASP A 478 -19.75 -4.45 -28.80
C ASP A 478 -19.96 -2.98 -28.40
N LEU A 479 -18.97 -2.12 -28.68
CA LEU A 479 -19.09 -0.66 -28.62
C LEU A 479 -19.47 -0.15 -30.02
N ILE A 480 -20.59 0.57 -30.12
CA ILE A 480 -21.03 1.21 -31.36
C ILE A 480 -21.14 2.71 -31.07
N LEU A 481 -20.29 3.51 -31.69
CA LEU A 481 -20.30 4.97 -31.60
C LEU A 481 -20.51 5.58 -32.99
N ASP A 482 -21.28 6.67 -33.02
CA ASP A 482 -21.45 7.53 -34.18
C ASP A 482 -20.64 8.81 -33.96
N ASP A 483 -19.37 8.79 -34.36
CA ASP A 483 -18.40 9.84 -34.08
C ASP A 483 -18.84 11.21 -34.63
N ASP A 484 -19.57 11.23 -35.75
CA ASP A 484 -20.09 12.44 -36.37
C ASP A 484 -21.20 13.12 -35.55
N LYS A 485 -21.86 12.37 -34.65
CA LYS A 485 -22.85 12.93 -33.71
C LYS A 485 -22.22 13.44 -32.41
N ILE A 486 -20.93 13.22 -32.17
CA ILE A 486 -20.30 13.64 -30.92
C ILE A 486 -19.97 15.13 -30.99
N PHE A 487 -20.55 15.90 -30.08
CA PHE A 487 -20.19 17.28 -29.88
C PHE A 487 -18.97 17.39 -28.97
N TRP A 488 -17.93 18.01 -29.50
CA TRP A 488 -16.68 18.30 -28.79
C TRP A 488 -16.63 19.77 -28.39
N ASN A 489 -16.51 20.05 -27.09
CA ASN A 489 -16.44 21.41 -26.55
C ASN A 489 -15.00 21.99 -26.61
N PHE A 490 -14.34 21.78 -27.74
CA PHE A 490 -13.00 22.26 -28.04
C PHE A 490 -13.02 23.14 -29.30
N ASP A 491 -12.04 24.03 -29.44
CA ASP A 491 -11.91 24.91 -30.61
C ASP A 491 -11.72 24.11 -31.91
N SER A 492 -11.03 22.96 -31.81
CA SER A 492 -10.80 22.04 -32.93
C SER A 492 -12.07 21.34 -33.42
N LYS A 493 -13.14 21.32 -32.63
CA LYS A 493 -14.36 20.51 -32.85
C LYS A 493 -14.07 19.01 -33.04
N GLN A 494 -12.94 18.54 -32.53
CA GLN A 494 -12.49 17.14 -32.59
C GLN A 494 -12.15 16.64 -31.19
N SER A 495 -12.04 15.32 -31.03
CA SER A 495 -11.59 14.69 -29.78
C SER A 495 -10.22 15.25 -29.35
N PRO A 496 -10.01 15.56 -28.06
CA PRO A 496 -8.72 16.04 -27.59
C PRO A 496 -7.67 14.93 -27.67
N LEU A 497 -6.41 15.30 -27.89
CA LEU A 497 -5.29 14.38 -27.69
C LEU A 497 -5.01 14.26 -26.18
N SER A 498 -5.12 13.06 -25.63
CA SER A 498 -4.87 12.78 -24.21
C SER A 498 -3.95 11.57 -24.05
N VAL A 499 -2.67 11.80 -24.33
CA VAL A 499 -1.57 10.82 -24.21
C VAL A 499 -0.47 11.40 -23.33
N CYS A 500 0.28 10.53 -22.63
CA CYS A 500 1.40 10.99 -21.79
C CYS A 500 2.66 11.25 -22.62
N SER A 501 2.91 10.40 -23.62
CA SER A 501 3.99 10.51 -24.60
C SER A 501 3.45 10.29 -26.00
N GLU A 502 4.06 10.96 -27.00
CA GLU A 502 3.76 10.73 -28.41
C GLU A 502 4.34 9.39 -28.90
N SER A 503 3.79 8.88 -30.00
CA SER A 503 4.16 7.59 -30.59
C SER A 503 5.60 7.57 -31.12
N CYS A 504 6.34 6.49 -30.85
CA CYS A 504 7.71 6.27 -31.27
C CYS A 504 7.80 5.72 -32.69
N PRO A 505 8.63 6.33 -33.57
CA PRO A 505 8.79 5.87 -34.95
C PRO A 505 9.60 4.56 -35.05
N PRO A 506 9.50 3.83 -36.17
CA PRO A 506 10.29 2.61 -36.42
C PRO A 506 11.80 2.87 -36.31
N GLY A 507 12.55 1.87 -35.83
CA GLY A 507 13.97 2.02 -35.47
C GLY A 507 14.22 2.57 -34.07
N THR A 508 13.17 2.95 -33.35
CA THR A 508 13.21 3.28 -31.92
C THR A 508 12.30 2.33 -31.12
N ARG A 509 12.60 2.17 -29.84
CA ARG A 509 11.77 1.50 -28.84
C ARG A 509 11.34 2.46 -27.77
N MET A 510 10.20 2.16 -27.14
CA MET A 510 9.72 2.90 -25.99
C MET A 510 10.57 2.59 -24.76
N ALA A 511 11.10 3.63 -24.12
CA ALA A 511 11.81 3.54 -22.85
C ALA A 511 11.02 4.29 -21.78
N ARG A 512 10.45 3.55 -20.83
CA ARG A 512 9.61 4.11 -19.78
C ARG A 512 10.36 5.14 -18.94
N ARG A 513 9.70 6.29 -18.65
CA ARG A 513 10.24 7.30 -17.75
C ARG A 513 10.22 6.79 -16.31
N LYS A 514 11.39 6.79 -15.65
CA LYS A 514 11.57 6.27 -14.28
C LYS A 514 10.64 7.00 -13.31
N GLY A 515 9.79 6.25 -12.60
CA GLY A 515 8.80 6.80 -11.67
C GLY A 515 7.46 7.24 -12.30
N GLN A 516 7.25 7.06 -13.61
CA GLN A 516 5.97 7.36 -14.29
C GLN A 516 5.25 6.09 -14.78
N PRO A 517 3.93 6.13 -15.05
CA PRO A 517 3.15 4.99 -15.58
C PRO A 517 3.63 4.51 -16.96
N LEU A 518 3.22 3.29 -17.38
CA LEU A 518 3.74 2.61 -18.59
C LEU A 518 3.58 3.43 -19.88
N CYS A 519 2.46 4.15 -20.01
CA CYS A 519 2.13 5.03 -21.14
C CYS A 519 3.00 6.30 -21.23
N CYS A 520 3.88 6.56 -20.25
CA CYS A 520 4.83 7.67 -20.24
C CYS A 520 6.24 7.16 -20.55
N PHE A 521 6.67 7.33 -21.80
CA PHE A 521 7.92 6.80 -22.32
C PHE A 521 8.68 7.81 -23.19
N ASP A 522 9.98 7.59 -23.36
CA ASP A 522 10.84 8.28 -24.31
C ASP A 522 11.19 7.33 -25.46
N CYS A 523 11.34 7.85 -26.68
CA CYS A 523 11.69 7.03 -27.85
C CYS A 523 13.20 6.88 -27.96
N VAL A 524 13.70 5.67 -27.72
CA VAL A 524 15.13 5.35 -27.68
C VAL A 524 15.51 4.46 -28.87
N PRO A 525 16.53 4.79 -29.68
CA PRO A 525 16.95 3.97 -30.81
C PRO A 525 17.30 2.52 -30.44
N CYS A 526 17.02 1.56 -31.34
CA CYS A 526 17.38 0.16 -31.13
C CYS A 526 18.89 -0.07 -31.12
N SER A 527 19.36 -0.91 -30.20
CA SER A 527 20.76 -1.34 -30.10
C SER A 527 21.13 -2.37 -31.17
N GLU A 528 22.42 -2.43 -31.54
CA GLU A 528 22.95 -3.33 -32.57
C GLU A 528 22.56 -4.80 -32.33
N GLY A 529 22.11 -5.50 -33.39
CA GLY A 529 21.65 -6.90 -33.33
C GLY A 529 20.18 -7.09 -32.97
N LYS A 530 19.44 -6.01 -32.69
CA LYS A 530 18.00 -6.03 -32.42
C LYS A 530 17.27 -5.08 -33.37
N ILE A 531 16.07 -5.46 -33.81
CA ILE A 531 15.27 -4.64 -34.75
C ILE A 531 13.90 -4.27 -34.16
N SER A 532 13.43 -3.08 -34.54
CA SER A 532 12.05 -2.63 -34.34
C SER A 532 11.53 -2.10 -35.68
N ASN A 533 10.74 -2.91 -36.37
CA ASN A 533 10.10 -2.52 -37.64
C ASN A 533 8.78 -1.76 -37.41
N ASP A 534 8.24 -1.83 -36.20
CA ASP A 534 6.93 -1.30 -35.85
C ASP A 534 7.06 0.01 -35.04
N THR A 535 6.07 0.89 -35.16
CA THR A 535 5.89 2.06 -34.29
C THR A 535 5.52 1.62 -32.87
N ASP A 536 5.96 2.36 -31.85
CA ASP A 536 5.68 2.07 -30.43
C ASP A 536 6.11 0.68 -29.94
N SER A 537 7.19 0.13 -30.50
CA SER A 537 7.70 -1.15 -30.02
C SER A 537 8.32 -0.99 -28.62
N MET A 538 7.89 -1.77 -27.62
CA MET A 538 8.45 -1.71 -26.26
C MET A 538 9.91 -2.18 -26.21
N GLU A 539 10.24 -3.12 -27.09
CA GLU A 539 11.55 -3.74 -27.14
C GLU A 539 11.95 -3.95 -28.60
N CYS A 540 13.25 -3.86 -28.83
CA CYS A 540 13.80 -4.27 -30.11
C CYS A 540 13.95 -5.79 -30.06
N THR A 541 13.34 -6.48 -31.02
CA THR A 541 13.32 -7.96 -31.05
C THR A 541 14.69 -8.57 -31.34
N SER A 542 14.97 -9.67 -30.64
CA SER A 542 16.13 -10.57 -30.77
C SER A 542 15.59 -11.98 -31.14
N CYS A 543 16.33 -12.83 -31.86
CA CYS A 543 15.84 -14.14 -32.38
C CYS A 543 15.73 -15.30 -31.29
N PRO A 544 14.91 -16.40 -31.35
CA PRO A 544 14.19 -17.06 -30.17
C PRO A 544 14.46 -18.55 -29.63
N GLU A 545 14.00 -18.92 -28.35
CA GLU A 545 13.23 -20.15 -27.74
C GLU A 545 13.02 -20.31 -26.11
N ASP A 546 11.86 -20.86 -25.56
CA ASP A 546 11.27 -21.61 -24.29
C ASP A 546 11.25 -21.32 -22.68
N PHE A 547 10.13 -21.58 -21.85
CA PHE A 547 9.91 -21.64 -20.28
C PHE A 547 8.67 -22.46 -19.65
N TRP A 548 8.58 -23.01 -18.39
CA TRP A 548 8.83 -22.52 -16.97
C TRP A 548 9.53 -23.46 -15.92
N ARG A 549 10.08 -22.87 -14.81
CA ARG A 549 11.32 -23.25 -14.07
C ARG A 549 11.22 -23.47 -12.51
N GLN A 550 12.03 -24.39 -11.93
CA GLN A 550 12.32 -24.58 -10.47
C GLN A 550 13.49 -23.68 -9.96
N PHE A 551 13.48 -23.25 -8.69
CA PHE A 551 14.59 -22.51 -8.04
C PHE A 551 15.50 -23.46 -7.23
N TYR A 552 16.79 -23.55 -7.54
CA TYR A 552 17.76 -24.30 -6.72
C TYR A 552 18.58 -23.32 -5.86
N LEU A 553 18.40 -23.37 -4.53
CA LEU A 553 19.03 -22.48 -3.55
C LEU A 553 20.12 -23.22 -2.76
N ASN A 554 21.23 -22.55 -2.43
CA ASN A 554 22.29 -23.12 -1.59
C ASN A 554 21.86 -23.08 -0.11
N GLY A 555 21.98 -24.20 0.59
CA GLY A 555 21.47 -24.31 1.96
C GLY A 555 22.05 -25.46 2.79
N MET A 556 21.66 -25.48 4.07
CA MET A 556 21.92 -26.55 5.03
C MET A 556 20.67 -26.76 5.90
N HIS A 557 20.35 -28.01 6.21
CA HIS A 557 19.20 -28.34 7.06
C HIS A 557 19.58 -29.39 8.11
N LYS A 558 19.12 -29.18 9.35
CA LYS A 558 19.19 -30.15 10.44
C LYS A 558 17.82 -30.22 11.11
N PRO A 559 17.17 -31.40 11.17
CA PRO A 559 15.86 -31.53 11.78
C PRO A 559 15.90 -31.33 13.30
N GLY A 560 14.78 -30.91 13.87
CA GLY A 560 14.53 -30.80 15.31
C GLY A 560 13.03 -30.75 15.59
N ASP A 561 12.63 -30.77 16.86
CA ASP A 561 11.23 -30.61 17.30
C ASP A 561 10.68 -29.23 16.87
N VAL A 562 11.57 -28.23 16.82
CA VAL A 562 11.31 -26.88 16.33
C VAL A 562 12.46 -26.46 15.41
N VAL A 563 12.17 -25.91 14.24
CA VAL A 563 13.19 -25.46 13.29
C VAL A 563 13.26 -23.93 13.26
N LEU A 564 14.48 -23.38 13.37
CA LEU A 564 14.76 -21.96 13.15
C LEU A 564 15.29 -21.72 11.73
N GLY A 565 14.80 -20.69 11.07
CA GLY A 565 15.26 -20.28 9.74
C GLY A 565 16.47 -19.36 9.82
N GLY A 566 17.38 -19.43 8.85
CA GLY A 566 18.57 -18.60 8.81
C GLY A 566 18.88 -18.09 7.42
N LEU A 567 19.20 -16.80 7.29
CA LEU A 567 19.59 -16.15 6.04
C LEU A 567 20.99 -15.54 6.18
N PHE A 568 21.95 -16.05 5.41
CA PHE A 568 23.36 -15.68 5.52
C PHE A 568 23.98 -15.34 4.17
N LYS A 569 24.94 -14.43 4.18
CA LYS A 569 25.68 -14.01 2.99
C LYS A 569 26.92 -14.89 2.78
N ALA A 570 26.73 -16.14 2.38
CA ALA A 570 27.85 -17.08 2.18
C ALA A 570 28.58 -16.86 0.84
N HIS A 571 28.03 -16.05 -0.05
CA HIS A 571 28.70 -15.55 -1.26
C HIS A 571 28.64 -14.02 -1.37
N TYR A 572 29.67 -13.42 -1.97
CA TYR A 572 29.79 -11.98 -2.16
C TYR A 572 28.84 -11.41 -3.21
N THR A 573 28.44 -12.19 -4.21
CA THR A 573 27.59 -11.74 -5.30
C THR A 573 26.88 -12.90 -5.99
N SER A 574 25.95 -12.59 -6.88
CA SER A 574 25.37 -13.54 -7.83
C SER A 574 25.64 -13.06 -9.26
N VAL A 575 26.03 -13.98 -10.13
CA VAL A 575 26.09 -13.70 -11.56
C VAL A 575 24.75 -14.01 -12.18
N PHE A 576 24.13 -12.95 -12.69
CA PHE A 576 22.98 -13.06 -13.56
C PHE A 576 23.48 -13.63 -14.88
N PRO A 577 22.96 -14.80 -15.32
CA PRO A 577 23.27 -15.27 -16.65
C PRO A 577 22.77 -14.24 -17.67
N GLU A 578 23.44 -14.17 -18.81
CA GLU A 578 23.02 -13.30 -19.90
C GLU A 578 21.57 -13.65 -20.27
N LEU A 579 20.63 -12.76 -19.92
CA LEU A 579 19.22 -12.93 -20.18
C LEU A 579 18.96 -12.60 -21.65
N SER A 580 19.42 -13.47 -22.53
CA SER A 580 19.21 -13.33 -23.96
C SER A 580 17.73 -13.54 -24.34
N PHE A 581 16.99 -14.29 -23.50
CA PHE A 581 15.63 -14.80 -23.73
C PHE A 581 15.49 -15.56 -25.06
N THR A 582 16.60 -16.11 -25.56
CA THR A 582 16.70 -16.92 -26.79
C THR A 582 16.77 -18.44 -26.50
N SER A 583 16.75 -18.80 -25.22
CA SER A 583 16.70 -20.14 -24.61
C SER A 583 16.30 -19.91 -23.16
N GLU A 584 15.76 -20.90 -22.43
CA GLU A 584 15.48 -20.78 -20.98
C GLU A 584 16.74 -20.21 -20.25
N PRO A 585 16.80 -18.97 -19.70
CA PRO A 585 18.02 -18.50 -19.06
C PRO A 585 18.48 -19.45 -17.99
N ASN A 586 19.78 -19.68 -17.91
CA ASN A 586 20.40 -20.49 -16.86
C ASN A 586 20.09 -19.95 -15.46
N GLN A 587 20.31 -20.74 -14.41
CA GLN A 587 20.01 -20.29 -13.06
C GLN A 587 21.06 -19.28 -12.61
N LEU A 588 20.67 -18.40 -11.69
CA LEU A 588 21.63 -17.52 -11.03
C LEU A 588 22.65 -18.38 -10.30
N THR A 589 23.94 -18.07 -10.47
CA THR A 589 25.01 -18.74 -9.75
C THR A 589 25.63 -17.76 -8.76
N CYS A 590 25.75 -18.18 -7.51
CA CYS A 590 26.42 -17.41 -6.48
C CYS A 590 27.93 -17.50 -6.70
N GLN A 591 28.64 -16.39 -6.55
CA GLN A 591 30.07 -16.28 -6.81
C GLN A 591 30.83 -15.62 -5.66
N GLY A 592 32.09 -16.03 -5.52
CA GLY A 592 32.98 -15.57 -4.46
C GLY A 592 32.50 -16.07 -3.10
N PHE A 593 32.89 -17.28 -2.72
CA PHE A 593 32.58 -17.83 -1.41
C PHE A 593 33.14 -16.92 -0.31
N ASP A 594 32.31 -16.58 0.67
CA ASP A 594 32.65 -15.73 1.82
C ASP A 594 32.73 -16.60 3.08
N THR A 595 33.96 -16.90 3.50
CA THR A 595 34.27 -17.71 4.69
C THR A 595 33.70 -17.09 5.97
N ALA A 596 33.66 -15.76 6.07
CA ALA A 596 33.03 -15.07 7.20
C ALA A 596 31.51 -15.26 7.19
N GLY A 597 30.88 -15.15 6.01
CA GLY A 597 29.47 -15.46 5.81
C GLY A 597 29.09 -16.90 6.16
N PHE A 598 29.96 -17.86 5.81
CA PHE A 598 29.80 -19.24 6.23
C PHE A 598 29.98 -19.41 7.74
N ARG A 599 30.96 -18.73 8.36
CA ARG A 599 31.13 -18.70 9.83
C ARG A 599 29.91 -18.16 10.55
N HIS A 600 29.22 -17.16 9.98
CA HIS A 600 27.94 -16.66 10.50
C HIS A 600 26.87 -17.77 10.54
N ALA A 601 26.68 -18.49 9.43
CA ALA A 601 25.75 -19.61 9.37
C ALA A 601 26.11 -20.71 10.39
N MET A 602 27.40 -21.05 10.50
CA MET A 602 27.89 -22.04 11.46
C MET A 602 27.80 -21.56 12.92
N THR A 603 27.83 -20.26 13.17
CA THR A 603 27.61 -19.70 14.52
C THR A 603 26.16 -19.91 14.96
N MET A 604 25.19 -19.77 14.04
CA MET A 604 23.80 -20.14 14.34
C MET A 604 23.67 -21.64 14.63
N ALA A 605 24.31 -22.50 13.81
CA ALA A 605 24.32 -23.94 14.05
C ALA A 605 24.98 -24.31 15.40
N PHE A 606 26.06 -23.63 15.79
CA PHE A 606 26.72 -23.79 17.09
C PHE A 606 25.81 -23.38 18.24
N ALA A 607 25.20 -22.19 18.18
CA ALA A 607 24.31 -21.72 19.24
C ALA A 607 23.16 -22.70 19.49
N ILE A 608 22.58 -23.25 18.42
CA ILE A 608 21.55 -24.30 18.50
C ILE A 608 22.09 -25.59 19.14
N ASP A 609 23.29 -26.04 18.74
CA ASP A 609 23.94 -27.22 19.31
C ASP A 609 24.27 -27.06 20.81
N GLU A 610 24.65 -25.85 21.21
CA GLU A 610 24.93 -25.50 22.61
C GLU A 610 23.65 -25.45 23.45
N ILE A 611 22.59 -24.81 22.95
CA ILE A 611 21.28 -24.76 23.62
C ILE A 611 20.72 -26.17 23.82
N ASN A 612 20.81 -27.04 22.81
CA ASN A 612 20.36 -28.43 22.91
C ASN A 612 21.14 -29.26 23.95
N LYS A 613 22.33 -28.82 24.38
CA LYS A 613 23.13 -29.47 25.44
C LYS A 613 22.87 -28.85 26.82
N ASN A 614 22.20 -27.72 26.88
CA ASN A 614 21.89 -27.03 28.13
C ASN A 614 20.63 -27.62 28.77
N SER A 615 20.76 -28.21 29.96
CA SER A 615 19.62 -28.79 30.67
C SER A 615 18.67 -27.75 31.27
N ASP A 616 19.11 -26.49 31.39
CA ASP A 616 18.38 -25.42 32.07
C ASP A 616 17.55 -24.56 31.11
N LEU A 617 17.78 -24.68 29.80
CA LEU A 617 17.10 -23.91 28.75
C LEU A 617 16.51 -24.87 27.72
N LEU A 618 15.18 -24.85 27.53
CA LEU A 618 14.44 -25.79 26.67
C LEU A 618 14.61 -27.29 27.03
N PRO A 619 14.41 -27.69 28.31
CA PRO A 619 14.52 -29.09 28.69
C PRO A 619 13.48 -29.95 27.96
N ASN A 620 13.94 -30.97 27.23
CA ASN A 620 13.14 -31.90 26.40
C ASN A 620 12.64 -31.34 25.04
N VAL A 621 13.20 -30.23 24.54
CA VAL A 621 12.93 -29.74 23.18
C VAL A 621 14.25 -29.66 22.41
N THR A 622 14.28 -30.25 21.22
CA THR A 622 15.45 -30.20 20.33
C THR A 622 15.23 -29.14 19.26
N LEU A 623 16.09 -28.13 19.22
CA LEU A 623 16.12 -27.13 18.15
C LEU A 623 16.86 -27.67 16.91
N GLY A 624 16.24 -27.50 15.74
CA GLY A 624 16.81 -27.72 14.41
C GLY A 624 16.98 -26.40 13.65
N TYR A 625 17.50 -26.46 12.43
CA TYR A 625 17.71 -25.28 11.58
C TYR A 625 17.54 -25.54 10.08
N SER A 626 17.11 -24.51 9.36
CA SER A 626 17.15 -24.39 7.90
C SER A 626 17.90 -23.10 7.53
N LEU A 627 19.12 -23.22 7.01
CA LEU A 627 19.99 -22.08 6.69
C LEU A 627 20.13 -21.97 5.18
N TYR A 628 19.89 -20.79 4.62
CA TYR A 628 20.04 -20.51 3.19
C TYR A 628 21.04 -19.38 2.95
N ASP A 629 21.75 -19.49 1.83
CA ASP A 629 22.58 -18.44 1.31
C ASP A 629 21.74 -17.42 0.53
N ASN A 630 21.82 -16.15 0.92
CA ASN A 630 21.14 -15.06 0.21
C ASN A 630 21.99 -14.48 -0.95
N CYS A 631 23.25 -14.91 -1.08
CA CYS A 631 24.19 -14.50 -2.12
C CYS A 631 24.32 -12.97 -2.30
N ALA A 632 24.15 -12.22 -1.20
CA ALA A 632 24.11 -10.76 -1.19
C ALA A 632 23.09 -10.15 -2.19
N THR A 633 22.07 -10.91 -2.58
CA THR A 633 21.16 -10.58 -3.69
C THR A 633 19.72 -10.69 -3.23
N LEU A 634 18.97 -9.58 -3.40
CA LEU A 634 17.60 -9.44 -2.90
C LEU A 634 16.69 -10.60 -3.33
N VAL A 635 16.72 -10.96 -4.63
CA VAL A 635 15.84 -12.02 -5.18
C VAL A 635 16.09 -13.38 -4.52
N ILE A 636 17.36 -13.72 -4.27
CA ILE A 636 17.75 -15.00 -3.65
C ILE A 636 17.39 -15.00 -2.16
N GLY A 637 17.73 -13.91 -1.45
CA GLY A 637 17.38 -13.74 -0.03
C GLY A 637 15.87 -13.80 0.22
N PHE A 638 15.10 -13.07 -0.59
CA PHE A 638 13.63 -13.07 -0.52
C PHE A 638 13.03 -14.44 -0.85
N SER A 639 13.50 -15.11 -1.91
CA SER A 639 13.03 -16.45 -2.27
C SER A 639 13.32 -17.47 -1.16
N SER A 640 14.50 -17.37 -0.52
CA SER A 640 14.89 -18.20 0.61
C SER A 640 14.00 -17.95 1.83
N ALA A 641 13.67 -16.69 2.13
CA ALA A 641 12.77 -16.34 3.22
C ALA A 641 11.35 -16.87 3.00
N MET A 642 10.84 -16.77 1.76
CA MET A 642 9.54 -17.33 1.39
C MET A 642 9.52 -18.85 1.55
N LEU A 643 10.60 -19.54 1.16
CA LEU A 643 10.74 -20.98 1.35
C LEU A 643 10.74 -21.38 2.84
N LEU A 644 11.39 -20.59 3.70
CA LEU A 644 11.38 -20.80 5.16
C LEU A 644 9.98 -20.63 5.76
N ALA A 645 9.17 -19.72 5.22
CA ALA A 645 7.81 -19.47 5.70
C ALA A 645 6.74 -20.39 5.11
N SER A 646 6.91 -20.89 3.89
CA SER A 646 5.95 -21.78 3.24
C SER A 646 6.13 -23.27 3.61
N GLY A 647 7.31 -23.66 4.08
CA GLY A 647 7.70 -25.07 4.20
C GLY A 647 8.04 -25.71 2.84
N GLN A 648 8.68 -26.87 2.84
CA GLN A 648 8.97 -27.66 1.64
C GLN A 648 7.91 -28.76 1.43
N GLU A 649 7.30 -28.83 0.25
CA GLU A 649 6.81 -30.10 -0.29
C GLU A 649 6.78 -30.11 -1.84
N GLU A 650 7.30 -31.19 -2.43
CA GLU A 650 7.39 -31.43 -3.88
C GLU A 650 6.15 -32.11 -4.47
N GLN A 651 5.13 -32.49 -3.69
CA GLN A 651 3.96 -33.21 -4.20
C GLN A 651 2.65 -32.88 -3.45
N PHE A 652 1.67 -32.37 -4.19
CA PHE A 652 0.32 -32.14 -3.68
C PHE A 652 -0.54 -33.41 -3.82
N LEU A 653 -0.69 -34.18 -2.75
CA LEU A 653 -1.67 -35.26 -2.68
C LEU A 653 -2.93 -34.78 -1.94
N LEU A 654 -4.00 -34.54 -2.70
CA LEU A 654 -5.31 -33.98 -2.32
C LEU A 654 -6.07 -34.69 -1.17
N GLN A 655 -5.48 -35.71 -0.51
CA GLN A 655 -6.16 -36.49 0.53
C GLN A 655 -5.20 -36.98 1.63
N LYS A 656 -4.79 -36.09 2.54
CA LYS A 656 -4.56 -36.33 3.98
C LYS A 656 -4.01 -35.04 4.62
N LYS A 657 -4.22 -34.89 5.93
CA LYS A 657 -3.77 -33.74 6.76
C LYS A 657 -2.39 -33.23 6.30
N CYS A 658 -2.25 -31.92 6.13
CA CYS A 658 -1.00 -31.25 5.80
C CYS A 658 0.12 -31.78 6.71
N LEU A 659 0.97 -32.64 6.16
CA LEU A 659 2.11 -33.25 6.83
C LEU A 659 3.39 -32.81 6.09
N GLY A 660 3.53 -31.50 5.87
CA GLY A 660 4.79 -30.89 5.48
C GLY A 660 5.66 -30.58 6.71
N THR A 661 6.95 -30.37 6.51
CA THR A 661 7.82 -29.78 7.56
C THR A 661 7.18 -28.49 8.07
N PRO A 662 7.09 -28.27 9.39
CA PRO A 662 6.48 -27.06 9.92
C PRO A 662 7.19 -25.82 9.37
N PRO A 663 6.46 -24.73 9.08
CA PRO A 663 7.10 -23.43 8.86
C PRO A 663 8.03 -23.13 10.04
N VAL A 664 9.17 -22.48 9.78
CA VAL A 664 10.12 -22.17 10.85
C VAL A 664 9.46 -21.32 11.94
N LEU A 665 9.94 -21.44 13.18
CA LEU A 665 9.37 -20.69 14.31
C LEU A 665 9.76 -19.20 14.29
N GLY A 666 10.91 -18.89 13.69
CA GLY A 666 11.44 -17.55 13.50
C GLY A 666 12.64 -17.58 12.58
N ILE A 667 12.99 -16.43 12.00
CA ILE A 667 14.11 -16.30 11.06
C ILE A 667 15.20 -15.44 11.71
N VAL A 668 16.45 -15.92 11.67
CA VAL A 668 17.65 -15.14 11.99
C VAL A 668 18.27 -14.61 10.69
N GLY A 669 18.38 -13.30 10.56
CA GLY A 669 18.71 -12.62 9.30
C GLY A 669 17.49 -11.86 8.74
N ASP A 670 17.54 -11.26 7.55
CA ASP A 670 18.71 -11.09 6.68
C ASP A 670 19.72 -10.09 7.30
N SER A 671 20.97 -10.14 6.86
CA SER A 671 22.02 -9.15 7.13
C SER A 671 21.83 -7.80 6.45
N MET A 672 21.23 -7.75 5.25
CA MET A 672 21.13 -6.53 4.45
C MET A 672 19.82 -5.80 4.75
N SER A 673 19.88 -4.48 4.98
CA SER A 673 18.68 -3.67 5.29
C SER A 673 17.61 -3.76 4.20
N THR A 674 17.97 -3.63 2.92
CA THR A 674 17.02 -3.73 1.79
C THR A 674 16.37 -5.11 1.70
N SER A 675 17.13 -6.20 1.87
CA SER A 675 16.58 -7.56 1.89
C SER A 675 15.67 -7.78 3.10
N SER A 676 16.03 -7.23 4.27
CA SER A 676 15.23 -7.32 5.49
C SER A 676 13.91 -6.57 5.38
N ILE A 677 13.88 -5.41 4.72
CA ILE A 677 12.67 -4.65 4.42
C ILE A 677 11.74 -5.47 3.51
N ALA A 678 12.26 -5.93 2.37
CA ALA A 678 11.47 -6.71 1.40
C ALA A 678 10.92 -8.00 2.02
N THR A 679 11.73 -8.66 2.86
CA THR A 679 11.32 -9.86 3.58
C THR A 679 10.27 -9.53 4.64
N SER A 680 10.46 -8.50 5.45
CA SER A 680 9.54 -8.15 6.55
C SER A 680 8.19 -7.65 6.06
N ASP A 681 8.13 -6.91 4.93
CA ASP A 681 6.87 -6.43 4.33
C ASP A 681 5.93 -7.60 3.95
N VAL A 682 6.47 -8.80 3.66
CA VAL A 682 5.68 -9.99 3.28
C VAL A 682 5.55 -10.97 4.44
N ILE A 683 6.67 -11.29 5.10
CA ILE A 683 6.71 -12.27 6.20
C ILE A 683 5.95 -11.76 7.43
N GLY A 684 5.89 -10.44 7.64
CA GLY A 684 5.10 -9.81 8.69
C GLY A 684 3.59 -10.12 8.60
N LEU A 685 3.07 -10.37 7.39
CA LEU A 685 1.66 -10.77 7.19
C LEU A 685 1.34 -12.14 7.80
N PHE A 686 2.35 -13.00 7.95
CA PHE A 686 2.23 -14.32 8.57
C PHE A 686 2.54 -14.29 10.07
N ASN A 687 2.79 -13.10 10.64
CA ASN A 687 3.19 -12.88 12.02
C ASN A 687 4.46 -13.65 12.46
N LEU A 688 5.36 -13.95 11.52
CA LEU A 688 6.58 -14.71 11.79
C LEU A 688 7.71 -13.76 12.24
N PRO A 689 8.34 -13.99 13.43
CA PRO A 689 9.47 -13.18 13.88
C PRO A 689 10.67 -13.24 12.95
N ILE A 690 11.26 -12.08 12.72
CA ILE A 690 12.56 -11.94 12.08
C ILE A 690 13.48 -11.23 13.09
N VAL A 691 14.61 -11.86 13.43
CA VAL A 691 15.65 -11.26 14.28
C VAL A 691 16.91 -11.06 13.45
N SER A 692 17.08 -9.86 12.90
CA SER A 692 18.28 -9.54 12.12
C SER A 692 19.50 -9.32 13.02
N TYR A 693 20.65 -9.81 12.60
CA TYR A 693 21.92 -9.62 13.30
C TYR A 693 22.74 -8.45 12.77
N PHE A 694 22.34 -7.84 11.65
CA PHE A 694 23.16 -6.85 10.93
C PHE A 694 22.38 -5.76 10.16
N ALA A 695 21.05 -5.84 10.02
CA ALA A 695 20.27 -4.81 9.33
C ALA A 695 20.01 -3.59 10.21
N THR A 696 20.78 -2.52 10.01
CA THR A 696 20.82 -1.36 10.91
C THR A 696 19.95 -0.17 10.49
N CYS A 697 19.32 -0.20 9.31
CA CYS A 697 18.51 0.94 8.84
C CYS A 697 17.48 1.36 9.90
N SER A 698 17.43 2.66 10.22
CA SER A 698 16.43 3.18 11.17
C SER A 698 14.99 3.07 10.66
N CYS A 699 14.81 2.85 9.36
CA CYS A 699 13.51 2.56 8.77
C CYS A 699 12.87 1.27 9.30
N LEU A 700 13.66 0.27 9.71
CA LEU A 700 13.17 -1.00 10.25
C LEU A 700 12.65 -0.90 11.70
N SER A 701 12.87 0.24 12.37
CA SER A 701 12.35 0.53 13.72
C SER A 701 10.85 0.88 13.74
N ASP A 702 10.22 1.08 12.57
CA ASP A 702 8.78 1.40 12.50
C ASP A 702 7.93 0.15 12.78
N ARG A 703 7.42 0.03 14.01
CA ARG A 703 6.58 -1.09 14.46
C ARG A 703 5.21 -1.15 13.79
N GLN A 704 4.71 -0.07 13.19
CA GLN A 704 3.46 -0.12 12.44
C GLN A 704 3.65 -0.82 11.10
N ARG A 705 4.80 -0.59 10.45
CA ARG A 705 5.15 -1.24 9.19
C ARG A 705 5.78 -2.62 9.38
N PHE A 706 6.65 -2.77 10.38
CA PHE A 706 7.41 -3.99 10.65
C PHE A 706 7.13 -4.55 12.05
N PRO A 707 5.88 -4.97 12.35
CA PRO A 707 5.49 -5.43 13.68
C PRO A 707 6.22 -6.71 14.11
N THR A 708 6.81 -7.45 13.16
CA THR A 708 7.51 -8.70 13.44
C THR A 708 9.03 -8.64 13.37
N PHE A 709 9.59 -7.46 13.13
CA PHE A 709 11.02 -7.28 13.00
C PHE A 709 11.65 -6.94 14.35
N PHE A 710 12.75 -7.61 14.65
CA PHE A 710 13.63 -7.38 15.78
C PHE A 710 15.08 -7.42 15.28
N ARG A 711 16.00 -6.85 16.05
CA ARG A 711 17.43 -6.97 15.72
C ARG A 711 18.33 -6.94 16.93
N THR A 712 19.40 -7.74 16.88
CA THR A 712 20.44 -7.81 17.92
C THR A 712 21.60 -6.84 17.64
N ILE A 713 21.36 -5.84 16.78
CA ILE A 713 22.26 -4.73 16.46
C ILE A 713 21.53 -3.39 16.65
N PRO A 714 22.20 -2.32 17.11
CA PRO A 714 21.57 -1.01 17.26
C PRO A 714 21.18 -0.35 15.92
N SER A 715 20.18 0.53 15.96
CA SER A 715 19.77 1.39 14.83
C SER A 715 20.87 2.36 14.38
N ASP A 716 20.96 2.62 13.07
CA ASP A 716 21.86 3.62 12.50
C ASP A 716 21.66 5.03 13.06
N THR A 717 20.45 5.35 13.55
CA THR A 717 20.23 6.64 14.24
C THR A 717 21.20 6.83 15.40
N PHE A 718 21.50 5.77 16.14
CA PHE A 718 22.46 5.82 17.24
C PHE A 718 23.90 6.02 16.73
N GLN A 719 24.27 5.34 15.64
CA GLN A 719 25.59 5.46 15.03
C GLN A 719 25.84 6.85 14.43
N VAL A 720 24.85 7.42 13.73
CA VAL A 720 24.89 8.78 13.18
C VAL A 720 25.22 9.78 14.29
N ARG A 721 24.50 9.70 15.42
CA ARG A 721 24.75 10.58 16.57
C ARG A 721 26.11 10.34 17.20
N ALA A 722 26.56 9.08 17.29
CA ALA A 722 27.90 8.76 17.76
C ALA A 722 28.99 9.41 16.88
N MET A 723 28.86 9.31 15.55
CA MET A 723 29.79 9.96 14.62
C MET A 723 29.76 11.48 14.74
N ILE A 724 28.58 12.11 14.88
CA ILE A 724 28.46 13.55 15.13
C ILE A 724 29.15 13.96 16.44
N LYS A 725 29.07 13.14 17.49
CA LYS A 725 29.81 13.39 18.74
C LYS A 725 31.33 13.30 18.55
N ILE A 726 31.80 12.36 17.73
CA ILE A 726 33.22 12.28 17.35
C ILE A 726 33.65 13.53 16.57
N LEU A 727 32.85 14.00 15.60
CA LEU A 727 33.12 15.25 14.87
C LEU A 727 33.26 16.43 15.83
N LYS A 728 32.33 16.56 16.79
CA LYS A 728 32.36 17.62 17.80
C LYS A 728 33.56 17.53 18.73
N HIS A 729 33.94 16.33 19.16
CA HIS A 729 35.09 16.10 20.03
C HIS A 729 36.38 16.63 19.42
N PHE A 730 36.59 16.39 18.12
CA PHE A 730 37.79 16.86 17.40
C PHE A 730 37.62 18.24 16.73
N GLY A 731 36.49 18.92 16.93
CA GLY A 731 36.22 20.23 16.32
C GLY A 731 36.13 20.21 14.79
N TRP A 732 35.78 19.06 14.20
CA TRP A 732 35.65 18.91 12.75
C TRP A 732 34.28 19.41 12.28
N THR A 733 34.27 20.56 11.62
CA THR A 733 33.04 21.21 11.13
C THR A 733 32.85 21.10 9.62
N TRP A 734 33.79 20.46 8.92
CA TRP A 734 33.77 20.31 7.47
C TRP A 734 34.16 18.90 7.05
N ALA A 735 33.19 18.10 6.57
CA ALA A 735 33.39 16.70 6.23
C ALA A 735 32.73 16.32 4.91
N GLY A 736 33.27 15.31 4.22
CA GLY A 736 32.60 14.62 3.12
C GLY A 736 31.75 13.46 3.64
N LEU A 737 30.63 13.17 2.98
CA LEU A 737 29.80 12.00 3.26
C LEU A 737 29.70 11.13 2.00
N LEU A 738 30.00 9.84 2.13
CA LEU A 738 29.83 8.83 1.09
C LEU A 738 28.87 7.75 1.61
N VAL A 739 27.85 7.41 0.83
CA VAL A 739 26.86 6.39 1.22
C VAL A 739 26.63 5.38 0.11
N SER A 740 26.29 4.13 0.42
CA SER A 740 25.89 3.16 -0.61
C SER A 740 24.50 3.47 -1.17
N ASP A 741 24.29 3.18 -2.46
CA ASP A 741 22.99 3.35 -3.16
C ASP A 741 21.95 2.29 -2.78
N ASN A 742 21.53 2.26 -1.52
CA ASN A 742 20.51 1.34 -1.00
C ASN A 742 19.83 1.90 0.26
N ASP A 743 18.85 1.19 0.82
CA ASP A 743 18.08 1.65 1.98
C ASP A 743 18.94 1.93 3.23
N TYR A 744 20.07 1.22 3.39
CA TYR A 744 21.03 1.47 4.48
C TYR A 744 21.70 2.85 4.28
N GLY A 745 22.40 3.04 3.15
CA GLY A 745 23.17 4.27 2.92
C GLY A 745 22.30 5.52 2.73
N LEU A 746 21.22 5.43 1.95
CA LEU A 746 20.37 6.58 1.62
C LEU A 746 19.58 7.08 2.82
N HIS A 747 19.13 6.19 3.70
CA HIS A 747 18.42 6.58 4.91
C HIS A 747 19.37 7.26 5.90
N VAL A 748 20.59 6.74 6.04
CA VAL A 748 21.65 7.41 6.82
C VAL A 748 21.94 8.80 6.27
N ALA A 749 22.07 8.99 4.96
CA ALA A 749 22.34 10.31 4.40
C ALA A 749 21.33 11.37 4.85
N ARG A 750 20.04 11.02 4.86
CA ARG A 750 18.95 11.90 5.32
C ARG A 750 19.06 12.19 6.81
N THR A 751 19.20 11.16 7.63
CA THR A 751 19.28 11.29 9.10
C THR A 751 20.53 12.06 9.51
N PHE A 752 21.68 11.76 8.89
CA PHE A 752 22.95 12.43 9.16
C PHE A 752 22.88 13.92 8.83
N GLN A 753 22.31 14.29 7.68
CA GLN A 753 22.16 15.69 7.29
C GLN A 753 21.25 16.47 8.26
N SER A 754 20.14 15.86 8.68
CA SER A 754 19.22 16.44 9.67
C SER A 754 19.89 16.62 11.04
N ASP A 755 20.45 15.54 11.60
CA ASP A 755 21.02 15.54 12.94
C ASP A 755 22.29 16.41 13.03
N LEU A 756 23.10 16.44 11.97
CA LEU A 756 24.28 17.32 11.91
C LEU A 756 23.85 18.81 11.95
N ALA A 757 22.83 19.18 11.19
CA ALA A 757 22.31 20.54 11.15
C ALA A 757 21.69 20.96 12.50
N GLN A 758 20.89 20.09 13.13
CA GLN A 758 20.28 20.37 14.42
C GLN A 758 21.29 20.45 15.56
N SER A 759 22.32 19.61 15.51
CA SER A 759 23.32 19.55 16.56
C SER A 759 24.30 20.75 16.52
N GLY A 760 24.30 21.55 15.44
CA GLY A 760 25.33 22.56 15.19
C GLY A 760 26.73 21.95 15.05
N GLY A 761 26.82 20.66 14.73
CA GLY A 761 28.06 19.89 14.75
C GLY A 761 28.97 20.11 13.54
N GLY A 762 28.49 20.76 12.47
CA GLY A 762 29.28 21.02 11.27
C GLY A 762 28.44 21.09 10.00
N CYS A 763 29.11 21.03 8.85
CA CYS A 763 28.53 21.06 7.52
C CYS A 763 29.18 20.00 6.63
N LEU A 764 28.44 19.51 5.64
CA LEU A 764 28.96 18.61 4.62
C LEU A 764 29.53 19.42 3.44
N ALA A 765 30.76 19.10 3.06
CA ALA A 765 31.44 19.65 1.89
C ALA A 765 30.91 19.05 0.59
N TYR A 766 30.59 17.77 0.64
CA TYR A 766 29.93 16.99 -0.42
C TYR A 766 29.20 15.81 0.23
N SER A 767 28.19 15.31 -0.45
CA SER A 767 27.45 14.11 -0.09
C SER A 767 27.24 13.31 -1.36
N GLU A 768 28.00 12.24 -1.55
CA GLU A 768 27.98 11.44 -2.77
C GLU A 768 27.49 10.02 -2.47
N ILE A 769 26.92 9.40 -3.50
CA ILE A 769 26.40 8.04 -3.44
C ILE A 769 27.35 7.14 -4.22
N LEU A 770 27.83 6.07 -3.57
CA LEU A 770 28.67 5.06 -4.20
C LEU A 770 27.80 4.15 -5.07
N PRO A 771 28.17 3.95 -6.35
CA PRO A 771 27.33 3.21 -7.31
C PRO A 771 27.21 1.74 -6.92
N GLN A 772 26.07 1.14 -7.27
CA GLN A 772 25.87 -0.30 -7.16
C GLN A 772 26.50 -1.00 -8.39
N GLY A 773 27.42 -1.94 -8.16
CA GLY A 773 28.13 -2.65 -9.25
C GLY A 773 29.39 -1.93 -9.70
N GLU A 774 29.96 -2.33 -10.85
CA GLU A 774 31.18 -1.72 -11.38
C GLU A 774 30.86 -0.50 -12.25
N ASP A 775 31.01 0.71 -11.70
CA ASP A 775 31.02 1.97 -12.45
C ASP A 775 32.32 2.77 -12.17
N PRO A 776 33.42 2.43 -12.86
CA PRO A 776 34.70 3.11 -12.63
C PRO A 776 34.65 4.61 -12.97
N ALA A 777 33.77 5.03 -13.88
CA ALA A 777 33.67 6.43 -14.28
C ALA A 777 33.03 7.27 -13.15
N GLU A 778 31.98 6.74 -12.53
CA GLU A 778 31.33 7.40 -11.41
C GLU A 778 32.21 7.41 -10.16
N VAL A 779 32.86 6.29 -9.84
CA VAL A 779 33.84 6.24 -8.73
C VAL A 779 34.96 7.26 -8.97
N LYS A 780 35.46 7.40 -10.20
CA LYS A 780 36.43 8.43 -10.55
C LYS A 780 35.90 9.85 -10.34
N ARG A 781 34.67 10.14 -10.77
CA ARG A 781 34.02 11.45 -10.53
C ARG A 781 33.98 11.78 -9.03
N ILE A 782 33.61 10.81 -8.20
CA ILE A 782 33.55 10.97 -6.74
C ILE A 782 34.95 11.26 -6.18
N VAL A 783 35.96 10.48 -6.60
CA VAL A 783 37.35 10.71 -6.20
C VAL A 783 37.84 12.10 -6.64
N GLU A 784 37.45 12.59 -7.82
CA GLU A 784 37.75 13.95 -8.27
C GLU A 784 37.11 15.03 -7.39
N ILE A 785 35.88 14.81 -6.90
CA ILE A 785 35.21 15.71 -5.94
C ILE A 785 35.97 15.72 -4.61
N MET A 786 36.34 14.53 -4.12
CA MET A 786 37.13 14.39 -2.89
C MET A 786 38.46 15.15 -3.01
N LYS A 787 39.15 15.06 -4.16
CA LYS A 787 40.41 15.79 -4.43
C LYS A 787 40.23 17.31 -4.47
N LYS A 788 39.12 17.80 -5.03
CA LYS A 788 38.83 19.24 -5.16
C LYS A 788 38.38 19.85 -3.84
N SER A 789 37.81 19.06 -2.94
CA SER A 789 37.32 19.52 -1.64
C SER A 789 38.46 19.85 -0.68
N THR A 790 38.21 20.82 0.21
CA THR A 790 39.12 21.14 1.33
C THR A 790 38.87 20.29 2.57
N ALA A 791 37.79 19.52 2.59
CA ALA A 791 37.49 18.62 3.70
C ALA A 791 38.55 17.52 3.81
N ARG A 792 39.06 17.30 5.02
CA ARG A 792 40.02 16.23 5.33
C ARG A 792 39.33 15.01 5.92
N VAL A 793 38.17 15.19 6.55
CA VAL A 793 37.38 14.08 7.11
C VAL A 793 36.38 13.56 6.07
N VAL A 794 36.36 12.25 5.86
CA VAL A 794 35.43 11.57 4.95
C VAL A 794 34.71 10.47 5.71
N ILE A 795 33.39 10.58 5.80
CA ILE A 795 32.50 9.67 6.52
C ILE A 795 31.90 8.70 5.51
N VAL A 796 31.96 7.39 5.77
CA VAL A 796 31.49 6.38 4.81
C VAL A 796 30.53 5.36 5.43
N PHE A 797 29.28 5.41 4.99
CA PHE A 797 28.22 4.43 5.27
C PHE A 797 27.98 3.55 4.05
N ALA A 798 28.76 2.50 3.92
CA ALA A 798 28.66 1.58 2.80
C ALA A 798 29.14 0.18 3.19
N TYR A 799 28.64 -0.83 2.49
CA TYR A 799 29.15 -2.19 2.63
C TYR A 799 30.57 -2.32 2.07
N GLN A 800 31.31 -3.32 2.58
CA GLN A 800 32.70 -3.64 2.23
C GLN A 800 32.99 -3.61 0.72
N ILE A 801 32.10 -4.10 -0.14
CA ILE A 801 32.32 -4.14 -1.59
C ILE A 801 32.49 -2.74 -2.22
N HIS A 802 31.69 -1.76 -1.80
CA HIS A 802 31.79 -0.38 -2.31
C HIS A 802 33.09 0.27 -1.89
N MET A 803 33.58 -0.05 -0.69
CA MET A 803 34.87 0.43 -0.21
C MET A 803 36.04 -0.16 -1.00
N ILE A 804 35.98 -1.44 -1.39
CA ILE A 804 37.02 -2.03 -2.25
C ILE A 804 37.10 -1.25 -3.57
N GLN A 805 35.96 -1.03 -4.23
CA GLN A 805 35.89 -0.31 -5.50
C GLN A 805 36.37 1.15 -5.38
N LEU A 806 35.93 1.87 -4.35
CA LEU A 806 36.40 3.24 -4.08
C LEU A 806 37.92 3.27 -3.87
N MET A 807 38.45 2.32 -3.12
CA MET A 807 39.86 2.28 -2.79
C MET A 807 40.75 1.96 -3.99
N GLU A 808 40.28 1.19 -4.96
CA GLU A 808 41.02 0.96 -6.20
C GLU A 808 41.30 2.27 -6.95
N GLU A 809 40.31 3.16 -7.02
CA GLU A 809 40.44 4.46 -7.68
C GLU A 809 41.22 5.46 -6.83
N VAL A 810 41.03 5.47 -5.50
CA VAL A 810 41.84 6.29 -4.56
C VAL A 810 43.33 5.99 -4.70
N VAL A 811 43.69 4.71 -4.81
CA VAL A 811 45.08 4.27 -5.04
C VAL A 811 45.56 4.70 -6.43
N ARG A 812 44.72 4.52 -7.45
CA ARG A 812 45.03 4.88 -8.85
C ARG A 812 45.34 6.37 -9.01
N GLU A 813 44.55 7.22 -8.37
CA GLU A 813 44.67 8.69 -8.40
C GLU A 813 45.58 9.24 -7.29
N ASN A 814 46.18 8.35 -6.47
CA ASN A 814 47.07 8.64 -5.35
C ASN A 814 46.52 9.70 -4.36
N VAL A 815 45.26 9.53 -3.95
CA VAL A 815 44.58 10.49 -3.06
C VAL A 815 44.92 10.21 -1.60
N THR A 816 45.78 11.04 -1.01
CA THR A 816 46.26 10.91 0.38
C THR A 816 45.81 12.09 1.25
N GLY A 817 46.09 12.02 2.56
CA GLY A 817 45.80 13.13 3.48
C GLY A 817 44.32 13.25 3.86
N LEU A 818 43.58 12.13 3.84
CA LEU A 818 42.21 12.03 4.29
C LEU A 818 42.13 11.23 5.59
N GLN A 819 41.25 11.67 6.50
CA GLN A 819 40.87 10.96 7.71
C GLN A 819 39.53 10.27 7.46
N TRP A 820 39.54 8.95 7.41
CA TRP A 820 38.33 8.17 7.19
C TRP A 820 37.57 7.94 8.50
N MET A 821 36.25 8.06 8.41
CA MET A 821 35.32 7.63 9.45
C MET A 821 34.46 6.48 8.92
N ALA A 822 34.66 5.29 9.46
CA ALA A 822 34.05 4.06 9.00
C ALA A 822 32.76 3.72 9.76
N SER A 823 31.74 3.29 9.01
CA SER A 823 30.58 2.61 9.59
C SER A 823 30.94 1.19 10.06
N GLU A 824 30.08 0.62 10.89
CA GLU A 824 30.12 -0.76 11.41
C GLU A 824 30.17 -1.80 10.30
N ALA A 825 29.60 -1.49 9.13
CA ALA A 825 29.61 -2.34 7.95
C ALA A 825 31.01 -2.67 7.41
N TRP A 826 32.03 -1.83 7.68
CA TRP A 826 33.39 -2.04 7.15
C TRP A 826 34.54 -1.68 8.09
N SER A 827 34.25 -1.14 9.28
CA SER A 827 35.27 -0.73 10.26
C SER A 827 36.20 -1.87 10.72
N ALA A 828 35.75 -3.12 10.62
CA ALA A 828 36.54 -4.32 10.93
C ALA A 828 36.84 -5.19 9.69
N ALA A 829 36.62 -4.69 8.47
CA ALA A 829 36.78 -5.49 7.25
C ALA A 829 38.26 -5.83 6.98
N ALA A 830 38.64 -7.08 7.25
CA ALA A 830 40.01 -7.57 7.09
C ALA A 830 40.55 -7.44 5.65
N VAL A 831 39.67 -7.57 4.64
CA VAL A 831 40.06 -7.47 3.22
C VAL A 831 40.70 -6.13 2.85
N LEU A 832 40.37 -5.06 3.57
CA LEU A 832 40.86 -3.71 3.31
C LEU A 832 42.19 -3.43 4.04
N GLN A 833 42.61 -4.30 4.96
CA GLN A 833 43.74 -4.10 5.86
C GLN A 833 45.07 -4.59 5.26
N THR A 834 45.28 -4.32 3.96
CA THR A 834 46.45 -4.81 3.21
C THR A 834 47.56 -3.77 3.14
N PRO A 835 48.85 -4.17 3.07
CA PRO A 835 49.96 -3.23 2.93
C PRO A 835 49.82 -2.25 1.75
N ARG A 836 49.09 -2.65 0.69
CA ARG A 836 48.78 -1.80 -0.47
C ARG A 836 47.83 -0.65 -0.13
N LEU A 837 46.85 -0.87 0.76
CA LEU A 837 45.81 0.11 1.08
C LEU A 837 46.12 0.94 2.34
N MET A 838 46.97 0.43 3.24
CA MET A 838 47.31 1.13 4.49
C MET A 838 47.92 2.53 4.34
N PRO A 839 48.68 2.88 3.29
CA PRO A 839 49.09 4.27 3.06
C PRO A 839 47.92 5.25 2.97
N TYR A 840 46.73 4.78 2.58
CA TYR A 840 45.52 5.58 2.37
C TYR A 840 44.49 5.41 3.49
N LEU A 841 44.38 4.20 4.08
CA LEU A 841 43.37 3.85 5.08
C LEU A 841 43.88 3.81 6.52
N SER A 842 45.20 3.83 6.75
CA SER A 842 45.70 3.82 8.12
C SER A 842 45.22 5.06 8.88
N GLY A 843 44.99 4.90 10.18
CA GLY A 843 44.37 5.92 11.01
C GLY A 843 42.86 6.05 10.89
N THR A 844 42.18 5.23 10.07
CA THR A 844 40.71 5.16 10.02
C THR A 844 40.12 5.05 11.42
N LEU A 845 39.10 5.86 11.73
CA LEU A 845 38.31 5.78 12.95
C LEU A 845 36.96 5.16 12.62
N GLY A 846 36.63 4.01 13.19
CA GLY A 846 35.43 3.26 12.85
C GLY A 846 34.50 3.05 14.04
N ILE A 847 33.20 3.09 13.79
CA ILE A 847 32.23 2.50 14.72
C ILE A 847 32.20 1.00 14.45
N ALA A 848 32.28 0.16 15.48
CA ALA A 848 32.25 -1.29 15.34
C ALA A 848 31.25 -1.93 16.30
N ILE A 849 30.55 -2.96 15.83
CA ILE A 849 29.68 -3.81 16.65
C ILE A 849 30.45 -4.31 17.86
N ARG A 850 29.85 -4.28 19.05
CA ARG A 850 30.50 -4.72 20.28
C ARG A 850 31.06 -6.15 20.15
N ARG A 851 32.36 -6.32 20.43
CA ARG A 851 32.99 -7.65 20.48
C ARG A 851 32.39 -8.51 21.58
N GLY A 852 32.14 -9.78 21.29
CA GLY A 852 31.81 -10.80 22.28
C GLY A 852 32.72 -12.01 22.22
N GLU A 853 32.55 -12.91 23.19
CA GLU A 853 33.25 -14.19 23.24
C GLU A 853 32.22 -15.32 23.22
N ILE A 854 32.49 -16.33 22.39
CA ILE A 854 31.65 -17.52 22.24
C ILE A 854 32.54 -18.74 22.55
N PRO A 855 32.63 -19.16 23.83
CA PRO A 855 33.45 -20.29 24.22
C PRO A 855 33.06 -21.57 23.46
N GLY A 856 34.04 -22.35 23.01
CA GLY A 856 33.80 -23.61 22.30
C GLY A 856 33.45 -23.48 20.81
N LEU A 857 33.20 -22.26 20.28
CA LEU A 857 32.92 -22.07 18.86
C LEU A 857 34.07 -22.57 17.97
N ARG A 858 35.34 -22.26 18.30
CA ARG A 858 36.50 -22.75 17.55
C ARG A 858 36.54 -24.28 17.47
N ASP A 859 36.29 -24.95 18.59
CA ASP A 859 36.28 -26.42 18.67
C ASP A 859 35.10 -27.03 17.91
N PHE A 860 33.98 -26.30 17.80
CA PHE A 860 32.87 -26.71 16.94
C PHE A 860 33.23 -26.57 15.46
N LEU A 861 33.79 -25.42 15.05
CA LEU A 861 34.19 -25.15 13.67
C LEU A 861 35.26 -26.14 13.16
N SER A 862 36.22 -26.54 14.01
CA SER A 862 37.28 -27.50 13.63
C SER A 862 36.77 -28.92 13.37
N ARG A 863 35.56 -29.26 13.85
CA ARG A 863 34.91 -30.55 13.68
C ARG A 863 33.97 -30.62 12.48
N ILE A 864 33.78 -29.52 11.74
CA ILE A 864 32.96 -29.52 10.53
C ILE A 864 33.56 -30.51 9.53
N ARG A 865 32.72 -31.39 8.97
CA ARG A 865 33.10 -32.33 7.91
C ARG A 865 31.97 -32.40 6.87
N PRO A 866 32.29 -32.57 5.57
CA PRO A 866 31.30 -32.75 4.52
C PRO A 866 30.63 -34.13 4.64
N ASP A 867 29.31 -34.21 4.49
CA ASP A 867 28.60 -35.50 4.44
C ASP A 867 28.66 -36.08 3.02
N ILE A 868 29.58 -37.03 2.83
CA ILE A 868 29.85 -37.67 1.53
C ILE A 868 28.79 -38.74 1.22
N HIS A 869 28.04 -39.27 2.21
CA HIS A 869 27.15 -40.41 2.02
C HIS A 869 25.71 -40.06 1.61
N ILE A 870 25.19 -38.89 2.01
CA ILE A 870 23.88 -38.37 1.57
C ILE A 870 23.86 -37.99 0.07
N SER A 871 25.05 -37.79 -0.52
CA SER A 871 25.26 -37.31 -1.89
C SER A 871 24.83 -38.29 -2.99
N SER A 872 24.73 -39.60 -2.72
CA SER A 872 24.49 -40.60 -3.75
C SER A 872 23.01 -40.76 -4.17
N SER A 873 22.07 -40.14 -3.46
CA SER A 873 20.61 -40.33 -3.65
C SER A 873 19.83 -39.09 -4.11
N SER A 874 20.46 -37.92 -4.29
CA SER A 874 19.77 -36.70 -4.76
C SER A 874 20.59 -35.97 -5.82
N ASN A 875 19.95 -35.40 -6.85
CA ASN A 875 20.55 -34.57 -7.90
C ASN A 875 21.13 -33.23 -7.37
N ASN A 876 21.39 -33.10 -6.06
CA ASN A 876 21.61 -31.85 -5.33
C ASN A 876 23.09 -31.64 -4.91
N TYR A 877 24.04 -32.21 -5.67
CA TYR A 877 25.49 -32.13 -5.40
C TYR A 877 25.99 -30.68 -5.21
N GLY A 878 25.41 -29.71 -5.95
CA GLY A 878 25.91 -28.34 -6.01
C GLY A 878 25.40 -27.37 -4.93
N HIS A 879 24.49 -27.78 -4.04
CA HIS A 879 23.73 -26.83 -3.19
C HIS A 879 24.10 -26.86 -1.70
N SER A 880 25.08 -27.68 -1.28
CA SER A 880 25.55 -27.72 0.11
C SER A 880 26.60 -26.65 0.40
N MET A 881 26.31 -25.73 1.31
CA MET A 881 27.30 -24.71 1.74
C MET A 881 28.57 -25.33 2.33
N VAL A 882 28.49 -26.47 3.03
CA VAL A 882 29.67 -27.15 3.61
C VAL A 882 30.58 -27.70 2.53
N MET A 883 30.02 -28.28 1.46
CA MET A 883 30.83 -28.78 0.35
C MET A 883 31.51 -27.63 -0.40
N GLN A 884 30.77 -26.56 -0.70
CA GLN A 884 31.31 -25.37 -1.36
C GLN A 884 32.43 -24.71 -0.54
N PHE A 885 32.26 -24.62 0.79
CA PHE A 885 33.33 -24.19 1.69
C PHE A 885 34.57 -25.07 1.55
N TRP A 886 34.40 -26.39 1.57
CA TRP A 886 35.50 -27.34 1.49
C TRP A 886 36.28 -27.22 0.18
N GLU A 887 35.57 -27.16 -0.94
CA GLU A 887 36.16 -26.97 -2.28
C GLU A 887 36.90 -25.62 -2.39
N TYR A 888 36.32 -24.55 -1.83
CA TYR A 888 36.94 -23.23 -1.81
C TYR A 888 38.22 -23.19 -0.97
N THR A 889 38.18 -23.74 0.25
CA THR A 889 39.30 -23.69 1.19
C THR A 889 40.47 -24.56 0.76
N PHE A 890 40.21 -25.76 0.26
CA PHE A 890 41.27 -26.70 -0.11
C PHE A 890 41.60 -26.70 -1.61
N GLN A 891 40.91 -25.85 -2.41
CA GLN A 891 41.12 -25.73 -3.86
C GLN A 891 41.02 -27.09 -4.59
N CYS A 892 40.10 -27.94 -4.14
CA CYS A 892 39.81 -29.27 -4.68
C CYS A 892 38.35 -29.37 -5.15
N ARG A 893 37.97 -30.49 -5.79
CA ARG A 893 36.57 -30.78 -6.17
C ARG A 893 36.11 -32.15 -5.71
N PHE A 894 34.86 -32.28 -5.25
CA PHE A 894 34.27 -33.60 -4.97
C PHE A 894 33.98 -34.36 -6.27
N ALA A 895 33.98 -35.70 -6.20
CA ALA A 895 33.69 -36.53 -7.36
C ALA A 895 32.17 -36.59 -7.67
N PRO A 896 31.75 -36.52 -8.95
CA PRO A 896 32.60 -36.36 -10.14
C PRO A 896 33.01 -34.88 -10.38
N PRO A 897 34.29 -34.59 -10.64
CA PRO A 897 34.75 -33.23 -10.89
C PRO A 897 34.34 -32.74 -12.31
N PRO A 898 34.34 -31.43 -12.57
CA PRO A 898 34.11 -30.88 -13.90
C PRO A 898 35.06 -31.46 -14.96
N ALA A 899 34.58 -31.61 -16.20
CA ALA A 899 35.39 -32.13 -17.31
C ALA A 899 36.67 -31.30 -17.51
N GLY A 900 37.82 -31.97 -17.64
CA GLY A 900 39.13 -31.33 -17.78
C GLY A 900 39.82 -30.94 -16.46
N TRP A 901 39.16 -31.03 -15.29
CA TRP A 901 39.77 -30.69 -13.99
C TRP A 901 41.00 -31.54 -13.66
N MET A 902 40.88 -32.85 -13.78
CA MET A 902 41.98 -33.79 -13.51
C MET A 902 43.13 -33.64 -14.53
N GLU A 903 42.81 -33.30 -15.78
CA GLU A 903 43.79 -33.09 -16.86
C GLU A 903 44.56 -31.77 -16.67
N ALA A 904 43.93 -30.76 -16.05
CA ALA A 904 44.54 -29.50 -15.67
C ALA A 904 45.35 -29.58 -14.36
N GLY A 905 45.48 -30.77 -13.76
CA GLY A 905 46.22 -31.00 -12.51
C GLY A 905 45.44 -30.68 -11.23
N GLY A 906 44.11 -30.58 -11.31
CA GLY A 906 43.24 -30.38 -10.15
C GLY A 906 43.12 -31.62 -9.27
N GLU A 907 42.95 -31.41 -7.96
CA GLU A 907 42.84 -32.49 -6.96
C GLU A 907 41.38 -32.81 -6.58
N LEU A 908 41.14 -34.03 -6.11
CA LEU A 908 39.85 -34.47 -5.58
C LEU A 908 39.77 -34.25 -4.08
N CYS A 909 38.65 -33.70 -3.60
CA CYS A 909 38.40 -33.60 -2.17
C CYS A 909 38.09 -34.99 -1.59
N THR A 910 38.82 -35.36 -0.55
CA THR A 910 38.63 -36.56 0.27
C THR A 910 37.61 -36.34 1.40
N GLY A 911 37.40 -35.08 1.80
CA GLY A 911 36.60 -34.68 2.96
C GLY A 911 37.31 -34.92 4.31
N GLN A 912 38.60 -35.28 4.27
CA GLN A 912 39.45 -35.53 5.44
C GLN A 912 40.65 -34.58 5.53
N GLU A 913 40.65 -33.52 4.71
CA GLU A 913 41.65 -32.46 4.73
C GLU A 913 41.71 -31.75 6.08
N ASP A 914 42.90 -31.25 6.45
CA ASP A 914 43.14 -30.65 7.77
C ASP A 914 42.76 -29.17 7.81
N LEU A 915 41.67 -28.86 8.51
CA LEU A 915 41.18 -27.49 8.73
C LEU A 915 42.14 -26.60 9.51
N GLU A 916 43.04 -27.14 10.34
CA GLU A 916 44.04 -26.31 11.03
C GLU A 916 45.10 -25.78 10.06
N SER A 917 45.28 -26.41 8.89
CA SER A 917 46.23 -25.98 7.86
C SER A 917 45.61 -25.06 6.79
N GLY A 918 44.38 -25.35 6.34
CA GLY A 918 43.71 -24.60 5.26
C GLY A 918 42.60 -23.66 5.73
N GLY A 919 41.98 -23.93 6.87
CA GLY A 919 40.77 -23.24 7.37
C GLY A 919 41.05 -22.11 8.36
N ALA A 920 42.24 -21.52 8.37
CA ALA A 920 42.66 -20.54 9.38
C ALA A 920 41.69 -19.34 9.52
N GLU A 921 41.11 -18.87 8.42
CA GLU A 921 40.15 -17.76 8.43
C GLU A 921 38.81 -18.16 9.08
N LEU A 922 38.32 -19.37 8.84
CA LEU A 922 37.12 -19.90 9.50
C LEU A 922 37.35 -20.04 11.01
N LEU A 923 38.54 -20.51 11.41
CA LEU A 923 38.90 -20.78 12.80
C LEU A 923 39.33 -19.53 13.59
N ASP A 924 39.44 -18.37 12.94
CA ASP A 924 39.73 -17.11 13.63
C ASP A 924 38.49 -16.61 14.38
N VAL A 925 38.51 -16.86 15.69
CA VAL A 925 37.47 -16.43 16.65
C VAL A 925 37.95 -15.31 17.57
N SER A 926 39.01 -14.58 17.19
CA SER A 926 39.63 -13.58 18.05
C SER A 926 38.79 -12.29 18.22
N ASP A 927 38.04 -11.91 17.18
CA ASP A 927 37.22 -10.68 17.14
C ASP A 927 35.78 -10.94 16.64
N LEU A 928 35.03 -11.79 17.37
CA LEU A 928 33.64 -12.12 17.05
C LEU A 928 32.72 -10.91 17.28
N ARG A 929 32.04 -10.47 16.22
CA ARG A 929 31.20 -9.26 16.25
C ARG A 929 29.82 -9.56 15.64
N PRO A 930 29.61 -9.69 14.31
CA PRO A 930 28.34 -10.18 13.78
C PRO A 930 27.97 -11.58 14.31
N GLU A 931 28.95 -12.47 14.49
CA GLU A 931 28.77 -13.80 15.07
C GLU A 931 28.11 -13.72 16.45
N TYR A 932 28.52 -12.75 17.26
CA TYR A 932 27.97 -12.58 18.58
C TYR A 932 26.54 -12.03 18.57
N ASN A 933 26.18 -11.19 17.59
CA ASN A 933 24.79 -10.79 17.37
C ASN A 933 23.92 -11.98 16.90
N ILE A 934 24.45 -12.86 16.05
CA ILE A 934 23.77 -14.09 15.62
C ILE A 934 23.52 -15.00 16.83
N TYR A 935 24.55 -15.21 17.65
CA TYR A 935 24.44 -15.95 18.89
C TYR A 935 23.35 -15.36 19.81
N LYS A 936 23.34 -14.05 20.02
CA LYS A 936 22.29 -13.34 20.78
C LYS A 936 20.89 -13.53 20.16
N ALA A 937 20.78 -13.53 18.83
CA ALA A 937 19.49 -13.66 18.13
C ALA A 937 18.89 -15.06 18.32
N VAL A 938 19.73 -16.10 18.19
CA VAL A 938 19.33 -17.49 18.44
C VAL A 938 18.92 -17.68 19.90
N TYR A 939 19.72 -17.17 20.84
CA TYR A 939 19.38 -17.24 22.26
C TYR A 939 18.11 -16.46 22.59
N ALA A 940 17.87 -15.30 21.97
CA ALA A 940 16.64 -14.54 22.18
C ALA A 940 15.40 -15.33 21.75
N LEU A 941 15.45 -16.00 20.58
CA LEU A 941 14.37 -16.89 20.14
C LEU A 941 14.21 -18.11 21.07
N ALA A 942 15.31 -18.66 21.58
CA ALA A 942 15.29 -19.79 22.50
C ALA A 942 14.71 -19.42 23.88
N TYR A 943 15.10 -18.29 24.46
CA TYR A 943 14.52 -17.78 25.71
C TYR A 943 13.04 -17.43 25.54
N ALA A 944 12.65 -16.82 24.41
CA ALA A 944 11.24 -16.56 24.13
C ALA A 944 10.42 -17.86 24.04
N LEU A 945 10.99 -18.91 23.43
CA LEU A 945 10.37 -20.23 23.37
C LEU A 945 10.32 -20.88 24.75
N ASP A 946 11.37 -20.76 25.54
CA ASP A 946 11.46 -21.34 26.88
C ASP A 946 10.41 -20.70 27.82
N ASP A 947 10.30 -19.37 27.82
CA ASP A 947 9.26 -18.66 28.57
C ASP A 947 7.84 -19.06 28.13
N LEU A 948 7.65 -19.29 26.84
CA LEU A 948 6.39 -19.80 26.29
C LEU A 948 6.05 -21.19 26.85
N LEU A 949 7.04 -22.07 26.96
CA LEU A 949 6.88 -23.44 27.46
C LEU A 949 6.78 -23.52 28.99
N GLN A 950 7.42 -22.61 29.72
CA GLN A 950 7.33 -22.50 31.18
C GLN A 950 6.02 -21.86 31.67
N CYS A 951 5.19 -21.35 30.76
CA CYS A 951 3.91 -20.74 31.07
C CYS A 951 3.01 -21.68 31.91
N LYS A 952 2.54 -21.19 33.06
CA LYS A 952 1.66 -21.94 33.96
C LYS A 952 0.19 -21.79 33.56
N PRO A 953 -0.55 -22.89 33.31
CA PRO A 953 -1.98 -22.82 32.98
C PRO A 953 -2.77 -21.98 34.00
N GLY A 954 -3.63 -21.08 33.51
CA GLY A 954 -4.39 -20.16 34.35
C GLY A 954 -3.64 -18.89 34.78
N ARG A 955 -2.38 -18.72 34.34
CA ARG A 955 -1.57 -17.50 34.52
C ARG A 955 -0.90 -17.03 33.24
N GLY A 956 -1.30 -17.57 32.09
CA GLY A 956 -0.71 -17.21 30.81
C GLY A 956 -1.15 -15.81 30.35
N PRO A 957 -0.38 -15.20 29.43
CA PRO A 957 -0.63 -13.84 28.94
C PRO A 957 -1.77 -13.76 27.91
N PHE A 958 -2.28 -14.91 27.45
CA PHE A 958 -3.29 -14.97 26.39
C PHE A 958 -4.71 -15.03 26.97
N SER A 959 -5.72 -14.90 26.10
CA SER A 959 -7.14 -14.88 26.48
C SER A 959 -7.51 -16.08 27.37
N GLY A 960 -8.27 -15.81 28.44
CA GLY A 960 -8.63 -16.81 29.44
C GLY A 960 -7.46 -17.27 30.33
N HIS A 961 -6.38 -16.49 30.41
CA HIS A 961 -5.14 -16.84 31.11
C HIS A 961 -4.51 -18.15 30.61
N SER A 962 -4.65 -18.40 29.31
CA SER A 962 -4.18 -19.61 28.62
C SER A 962 -2.70 -19.52 28.25
N CYS A 963 -2.07 -20.69 28.14
CA CYS A 963 -0.69 -20.86 27.70
C CYS A 963 -0.66 -21.51 26.30
N ALA A 964 0.33 -21.17 25.49
CA ALA A 964 0.55 -21.82 24.21
C ALA A 964 1.28 -23.16 24.38
N THR A 965 1.13 -24.07 23.43
CA THR A 965 1.89 -25.35 23.37
C THR A 965 2.57 -25.45 22.00
N LEU A 966 3.63 -26.26 21.86
CA LEU A 966 4.32 -26.46 20.57
C LEU A 966 3.40 -26.93 19.43
N GLN A 967 2.33 -27.66 19.75
CA GLN A 967 1.37 -28.18 18.77
C GLN A 967 0.30 -27.16 18.35
N THR A 968 0.16 -26.06 19.10
CA THR A 968 -0.85 -25.00 18.90
C THR A 968 -0.23 -23.59 18.84
N SER A 969 1.10 -23.51 18.75
CA SER A 969 1.86 -22.27 18.74
C SER A 969 1.82 -21.69 17.33
N GLU A 970 1.02 -20.64 17.18
CA GLU A 970 1.08 -19.76 16.02
C GLU A 970 2.29 -18.82 16.20
N PRO A 971 3.02 -18.45 15.12
CA PRO A 971 4.22 -17.61 15.22
C PRO A 971 4.03 -16.31 16.02
N TRP A 972 2.85 -15.70 15.94
CA TRP A 972 2.51 -14.48 16.69
C TRP A 972 2.57 -14.65 18.23
N LYS A 973 2.36 -15.86 18.76
CA LYS A 973 2.41 -16.10 20.21
C LYS A 973 3.83 -16.04 20.75
N LEU A 974 4.82 -16.40 19.93
CA LEU A 974 6.23 -16.25 20.30
C LEU A 974 6.61 -14.77 20.42
N MET A 975 5.99 -13.89 19.63
CA MET A 975 6.26 -12.46 19.63
C MET A 975 6.06 -11.82 20.98
N HIS A 976 4.99 -12.20 21.68
CA HIS A 976 4.72 -11.72 23.03
C HIS A 976 5.87 -11.97 24.00
N TYR A 977 6.50 -13.14 23.90
CA TYR A 977 7.64 -13.51 24.74
C TYR A 977 8.92 -12.87 24.23
N LEU A 978 9.11 -12.79 22.91
CA LEU A 978 10.27 -12.15 22.28
C LEU A 978 10.40 -10.68 22.68
N GLU A 979 9.30 -9.93 22.73
CA GLU A 979 9.25 -8.54 23.21
C GLU A 979 9.69 -8.37 24.67
N LYS A 980 9.65 -9.44 25.47
CA LYS A 980 9.95 -9.44 26.90
C LYS A 980 11.26 -10.13 27.26
N VAL A 981 11.97 -10.65 26.27
CA VAL A 981 13.25 -11.33 26.47
C VAL A 981 14.20 -10.40 27.21
N ASN A 982 14.74 -10.89 28.32
CA ASN A 982 15.74 -10.21 29.12
C ASN A 982 16.63 -11.24 29.79
N PHE A 983 17.79 -11.49 29.19
CA PHE A 983 18.79 -12.42 29.72
C PHE A 983 20.18 -11.81 29.69
N THR A 984 21.10 -12.44 30.43
CA THR A 984 22.52 -12.07 30.41
C THR A 984 23.29 -13.20 29.73
N THR A 985 24.11 -12.85 28.75
CA THR A 985 25.01 -13.79 28.09
C THR A 985 26.09 -14.28 29.06
N SER A 986 26.76 -15.38 28.73
CA SER A 986 27.93 -15.88 29.48
C SER A 986 29.07 -14.86 29.57
N PHE A 987 29.14 -13.91 28.62
CA PHE A 987 30.11 -12.81 28.60
C PHE A 987 29.70 -11.60 29.48
N GLY A 988 28.49 -11.61 30.06
CA GLY A 988 28.00 -10.56 30.95
C GLY A 988 27.23 -9.42 30.24
N ASP A 989 27.00 -9.51 28.93
CA ASP A 989 26.13 -8.55 28.23
C ASP A 989 24.66 -8.85 28.51
N GLN A 990 23.91 -7.81 28.85
CA GLN A 990 22.45 -7.86 28.91
C GLN A 990 21.86 -7.80 27.50
N VAL A 991 20.88 -8.66 27.22
CA VAL A 991 20.18 -8.75 25.93
C VAL A 991 18.69 -8.54 26.17
N SER A 992 18.16 -7.48 25.57
CA SER A 992 16.73 -7.15 25.52
C SER A 992 16.46 -6.26 24.31
N PHE A 993 15.19 -6.19 23.90
CA PHE A 993 14.73 -5.28 22.84
C PHE A 993 14.02 -4.07 23.45
N ASP A 994 14.16 -2.91 22.80
CA ASP A 994 13.38 -1.72 23.14
C ASP A 994 11.99 -1.75 22.50
N GLU A 995 11.22 -0.67 22.68
CA GLU A 995 9.86 -0.53 22.14
C GLU A 995 9.78 -0.61 20.61
N ASN A 996 10.90 -0.41 19.90
CA ASN A 996 11.00 -0.49 18.45
C ASN A 996 11.53 -1.85 17.96
N GLY A 997 11.78 -2.80 18.87
CA GLY A 997 12.39 -4.09 18.54
C GLY A 997 13.92 -3.99 18.34
N ASP A 998 14.55 -2.89 18.76
CA ASP A 998 15.98 -2.63 18.59
C ASP A 998 16.80 -3.12 19.79
N ALA A 999 18.04 -3.55 19.54
CA ALA A 999 18.96 -3.92 20.61
C ALA A 999 19.38 -2.72 21.48
N LEU A 1000 19.77 -3.01 22.72
CA LEU A 1000 20.41 -2.04 23.60
C LEU A 1000 21.63 -1.38 22.91
N PRO A 1001 21.66 -0.04 22.77
CA PRO A 1001 22.63 0.63 21.90
C PRO A 1001 24.00 0.77 22.54
N ILE A 1002 24.96 0.01 22.01
CA ILE A 1002 26.39 0.04 22.37
C ILE A 1002 27.25 -0.26 21.14
N TYR A 1003 28.28 0.57 20.92
CA TYR A 1003 29.30 0.34 19.89
C TYR A 1003 30.71 0.61 20.44
N ASP A 1004 31.67 -0.16 19.94
CA ASP A 1004 33.09 0.13 20.13
C ASP A 1004 33.54 1.20 19.11
N VAL A 1005 34.51 2.02 19.49
CA VAL A 1005 35.21 2.91 18.56
C VAL A 1005 36.59 2.34 18.30
N MET A 1006 36.88 2.01 17.04
CA MET A 1006 38.08 1.33 16.60
C MET A 1006 38.97 2.27 15.80
N ASN A 1007 40.29 2.03 15.84
CA ASN A 1007 41.26 2.76 15.05
C ASN A 1007 42.25 1.82 14.36
N TRP A 1008 42.60 2.11 13.11
CA TRP A 1008 43.47 1.26 12.30
C TRP A 1008 44.94 1.68 12.48
N LEU A 1009 45.68 0.88 13.24
CA LEU A 1009 47.11 1.07 13.47
C LEU A 1009 47.92 0.31 12.41
N TRP A 1010 48.78 1.03 11.69
CA TRP A 1010 49.75 0.42 10.78
C TRP A 1010 51.09 0.21 11.50
N LEU A 1011 51.55 -1.03 11.57
CA LEU A 1011 52.76 -1.40 12.29
C LEU A 1011 53.99 -1.36 11.36
N PRO A 1012 55.21 -1.10 11.91
CA PRO A 1012 56.44 -1.08 11.12
C PRO A 1012 56.77 -2.39 10.40
N ASP A 1013 56.21 -3.51 10.85
CA ASP A 1013 56.37 -4.83 10.24
C ASP A 1013 55.42 -5.07 9.04
N GLY A 1014 54.66 -4.05 8.65
CA GLY A 1014 53.71 -4.09 7.54
C GLY A 1014 52.35 -4.66 7.91
N ARG A 1015 52.14 -5.15 9.14
CA ARG A 1015 50.84 -5.66 9.59
C ARG A 1015 49.91 -4.52 10.01
N THR A 1016 48.62 -4.80 9.92
CA THR A 1016 47.56 -3.91 10.41
C THR A 1016 47.02 -4.44 11.72
N LYS A 1017 46.84 -3.57 12.70
CA LYS A 1017 46.17 -3.88 13.96
C LYS A 1017 44.99 -2.94 14.13
N VAL A 1018 43.78 -3.49 14.18
CA VAL A 1018 42.58 -2.72 14.55
C VAL A 1018 42.46 -2.72 16.06
N GLN A 1019 42.49 -1.55 16.69
CA GLN A 1019 42.48 -1.43 18.15
C GLN A 1019 41.32 -0.59 18.65
N ASN A 1020 40.74 -1.01 19.78
CA ASN A 1020 39.69 -0.24 20.45
C ASN A 1020 40.31 1.00 21.11
N VAL A 1021 39.79 2.18 20.75
CA VAL A 1021 40.19 3.50 21.27
C VAL A 1021 39.06 4.19 22.03
N GLY A 1022 37.86 3.61 22.08
CA GLY A 1022 36.73 4.22 22.74
C GLY A 1022 35.45 3.38 22.72
N LEU A 1023 34.41 3.96 23.30
CA LEU A 1023 33.10 3.35 23.45
C LEU A 1023 32.02 4.41 23.31
N VAL A 1024 30.91 4.06 22.65
CA VAL A 1024 29.68 4.85 22.70
C VAL A 1024 28.53 3.95 23.21
N LYS A 1025 27.81 4.42 24.22
CA LYS A 1025 26.69 3.69 24.82
C LYS A 1025 25.57 4.64 25.25
N LYS A 1026 24.33 4.15 25.26
CA LYS A 1026 23.19 4.87 25.87
C LYS A 1026 22.95 4.33 27.29
N LEU A 1027 22.88 5.22 28.28
CA LEU A 1027 22.52 4.87 29.65
C LEU A 1027 21.03 5.17 29.87
N ALA A 1028 20.34 4.36 30.68
CA ALA A 1028 18.89 4.45 30.91
C ALA A 1028 18.41 5.82 31.48
N SER A 1029 19.31 6.69 31.94
CA SER A 1029 18.98 7.95 32.62
C SER A 1029 19.76 9.18 32.11
N LYS A 1030 20.49 9.08 30.98
CA LYS A 1030 21.31 10.17 30.41
C LYS A 1030 21.32 10.12 28.88
N ASP A 1031 21.71 11.24 28.26
CA ASP A 1031 22.12 11.30 26.85
C ASP A 1031 23.26 10.31 26.55
N GLU A 1032 23.45 9.96 25.27
CA GLU A 1032 24.46 8.96 24.88
C GLU A 1032 25.87 9.42 25.27
N GLU A 1033 26.66 8.52 25.85
CA GLU A 1033 27.99 8.82 26.38
C GLU A 1033 29.05 8.33 25.38
N LEU A 1034 29.87 9.25 24.86
CA LEU A 1034 31.05 8.95 24.06
C LEU A 1034 32.29 9.04 24.96
N THR A 1035 33.08 7.98 25.01
CA THR A 1035 34.39 7.95 25.68
C THR A 1035 35.45 7.63 24.64
N LEU A 1036 36.43 8.52 24.47
CA LEU A 1036 37.58 8.33 23.59
C LEU A 1036 38.88 8.43 24.38
N ASN A 1037 39.87 7.64 24.00
CA ASN A 1037 41.24 7.74 24.48
C ASN A 1037 42.11 8.29 23.34
N ASP A 1038 42.26 9.61 23.31
CA ASP A 1038 42.94 10.34 22.23
C ASP A 1038 44.40 9.90 22.06
N ASP A 1039 45.09 9.56 23.16
CA ASP A 1039 46.49 9.10 23.15
C ASP A 1039 46.67 7.75 22.45
N LYS A 1040 45.61 6.94 22.36
CA LYS A 1040 45.63 5.66 21.63
C LYS A 1040 45.28 5.81 20.15
N ILE A 1041 44.85 6.98 19.70
CA ILE A 1041 44.46 7.16 18.30
C ILE A 1041 45.71 7.36 17.45
N PHE A 1042 45.90 6.45 16.49
CA PHE A 1042 46.90 6.59 15.46
C PHE A 1042 46.38 7.51 14.35
N TRP A 1043 47.14 8.55 14.06
CA TRP A 1043 46.87 9.52 13.01
C TRP A 1043 47.87 9.33 11.86
N ASN A 1044 47.37 9.05 10.66
CA ASN A 1044 48.19 8.88 9.45
C ASN A 1044 48.56 10.22 8.79
N PHE A 1045 49.00 11.18 9.61
CA PHE A 1045 49.46 12.50 9.19
C PHE A 1045 50.89 12.72 9.69
N ASP A 1046 51.63 13.60 9.00
CA ASP A 1046 53.01 13.95 9.39
C ASP A 1046 53.07 14.58 10.79
N SER A 1047 52.02 15.33 11.16
CA SER A 1047 51.87 15.95 12.49
C SER A 1047 51.67 14.93 13.62
N LYS A 1048 51.28 13.68 13.30
CA LYS A 1048 50.82 12.67 14.28
C LYS A 1048 49.67 13.14 15.17
N GLN A 1049 48.90 14.11 14.69
CA GLN A 1049 47.74 14.70 15.37
C GLN A 1049 46.52 14.66 14.45
N SER A 1050 45.34 14.84 15.01
CA SER A 1050 44.09 14.98 14.25
C SER A 1050 44.21 16.10 13.20
N PRO A 1051 43.72 15.90 11.96
CA PRO A 1051 43.76 16.95 10.95
C PRO A 1051 42.80 18.09 11.31
N LEU A 1052 43.12 19.30 10.86
CA LEU A 1052 42.17 20.40 10.86
C LEU A 1052 41.23 20.25 9.66
N SER A 1053 39.92 20.11 9.91
CA SER A 1053 38.90 19.95 8.87
C SER A 1053 37.76 20.95 9.08
N VAL A 1054 38.00 22.19 8.66
CA VAL A 1054 37.08 23.34 8.75
C VAL A 1054 36.97 24.03 7.39
N CYS A 1055 35.82 24.65 7.09
CA CYS A 1055 35.66 25.41 5.84
C CYS A 1055 36.33 26.78 5.92
N SER A 1056 36.20 27.43 7.07
CA SER A 1056 36.81 28.70 7.41
C SER A 1056 37.52 28.58 8.75
N GLU A 1057 38.70 29.19 8.87
CA GLU A 1057 39.38 29.31 10.16
C GLU A 1057 38.60 30.22 11.11
N SER A 1058 38.77 30.02 12.41
CA SER A 1058 38.16 30.87 13.43
C SER A 1058 38.59 32.33 13.26
N CYS A 1059 37.63 33.23 13.32
CA CYS A 1059 37.83 34.66 13.21
C CYS A 1059 38.52 35.22 14.46
N PRO A 1060 39.67 35.89 14.31
CA PRO A 1060 40.39 36.45 15.43
C PRO A 1060 39.64 37.67 16.01
N PRO A 1061 39.91 38.04 17.27
CA PRO A 1061 39.38 39.28 17.85
C PRO A 1061 39.71 40.51 16.99
N GLY A 1062 38.75 41.41 16.86
CA GLY A 1062 38.78 42.57 15.95
C GLY A 1062 38.07 42.33 14.62
N THR A 1063 37.62 41.10 14.36
CA THR A 1063 36.81 40.74 13.20
C THR A 1063 35.48 40.12 13.63
N ARG A 1064 34.50 40.12 12.72
CA ARG A 1064 33.24 39.39 12.86
C ARG A 1064 33.04 38.40 11.71
N MET A 1065 32.29 37.34 11.97
CA MET A 1065 31.91 36.38 10.94
C MET A 1065 30.90 37.02 9.97
N ALA A 1066 31.16 36.87 8.67
CA ALA A 1066 30.23 37.20 7.60
C ALA A 1066 30.02 35.97 6.71
N ARG A 1067 28.79 35.47 6.63
CA ARG A 1067 28.48 34.28 5.84
C ARG A 1067 28.76 34.52 4.35
N ARG A 1068 29.41 33.55 3.70
CA ARG A 1068 29.60 33.58 2.24
C ARG A 1068 28.26 33.28 1.55
N LYS A 1069 27.83 34.18 0.66
CA LYS A 1069 26.55 34.03 -0.04
C LYS A 1069 26.57 32.74 -0.89
N GLY A 1070 25.59 31.87 -0.67
CA GLY A 1070 25.46 30.59 -1.39
C GLY A 1070 26.29 29.42 -0.84
N GLN A 1071 27.00 29.60 0.28
CA GLN A 1071 27.77 28.54 0.96
C GLN A 1071 27.10 28.13 2.29
N PRO A 1072 27.41 26.93 2.82
CA PRO A 1072 26.91 26.47 4.12
C PRO A 1072 27.33 27.38 5.30
N LEU A 1073 26.63 27.25 6.44
CA LEU A 1073 26.84 28.07 7.64
C LEU A 1073 28.28 28.06 8.17
N CYS A 1074 28.99 26.96 7.98
CA CYS A 1074 30.37 26.77 8.41
C CYS A 1074 31.39 27.54 7.56
N CYS A 1075 30.96 28.12 6.44
CA CYS A 1075 31.80 28.84 5.50
C CYS A 1075 31.53 30.36 5.58
N PHE A 1076 32.45 31.07 6.21
CA PHE A 1076 32.36 32.50 6.47
C PHE A 1076 33.68 33.23 6.18
N ASP A 1077 33.60 34.54 6.00
CA ASP A 1077 34.74 35.43 5.94
C ASP A 1077 34.86 36.22 7.25
N CYS A 1078 36.09 36.46 7.69
CA CYS A 1078 36.38 37.29 8.85
C CYS A 1078 36.50 38.75 8.41
N VAL A 1079 35.42 39.50 8.62
CA VAL A 1079 35.34 40.91 8.21
C VAL A 1079 35.77 41.79 9.38
N PRO A 1080 36.75 42.71 9.19
CA PRO A 1080 37.13 43.65 10.24
C PRO A 1080 35.95 44.47 10.76
N CYS A 1081 35.97 44.80 12.05
CA CYS A 1081 34.97 45.69 12.61
C CYS A 1081 35.06 47.08 11.96
N SER A 1082 33.93 47.78 11.87
CA SER A 1082 33.93 49.18 11.45
C SER A 1082 34.60 50.05 12.52
N GLU A 1083 35.13 51.21 12.15
CA GLU A 1083 35.66 52.18 13.12
C GLU A 1083 34.63 52.51 14.21
N GLY A 1084 35.10 52.64 15.45
CA GLY A 1084 34.24 52.84 16.61
C GLY A 1084 33.58 51.56 17.15
N LYS A 1085 33.80 50.40 16.54
CA LYS A 1085 33.34 49.08 17.04
C LYS A 1085 34.50 48.12 17.29
N ILE A 1086 34.31 47.20 18.23
CA ILE A 1086 35.29 46.17 18.60
C ILE A 1086 34.64 44.78 18.64
N SER A 1087 35.47 43.76 18.52
CA SER A 1087 35.13 42.35 18.75
C SER A 1087 36.21 41.75 19.64
N ASN A 1088 35.84 41.31 20.84
CA ASN A 1088 36.82 40.79 21.82
C ASN A 1088 36.91 39.27 21.80
N ASP A 1089 35.83 38.59 21.43
CA ASP A 1089 35.74 37.14 21.41
C ASP A 1089 36.03 36.62 19.98
N THR A 1090 36.68 35.46 19.90
CA THR A 1090 36.84 34.72 18.64
C THR A 1090 35.48 34.29 18.12
N ASP A 1091 35.32 34.27 16.79
CA ASP A 1091 34.06 33.86 16.13
C ASP A 1091 32.83 34.68 16.56
N SER A 1092 33.04 35.97 16.87
CA SER A 1092 31.93 36.90 17.11
C SER A 1092 31.08 37.09 15.84
N VAL A 1093 29.76 36.95 15.96
CA VAL A 1093 28.80 37.21 14.86
C VAL A 1093 28.61 38.70 14.57
N GLU A 1094 28.86 39.56 15.57
CA GLU A 1094 28.69 41.01 15.46
C GLU A 1094 29.82 41.76 16.18
N CYS A 1095 30.00 43.04 15.81
CA CYS A 1095 30.92 43.94 16.50
C CYS A 1095 30.13 44.87 17.42
N THR A 1096 30.59 45.03 18.66
CA THR A 1096 30.00 45.91 19.66
C THR A 1096 30.57 47.33 19.55
N SER A 1097 29.72 48.35 19.66
CA SER A 1097 30.16 49.76 19.65
C SER A 1097 30.95 50.12 20.92
N CYS A 1098 31.99 50.94 20.76
CA CYS A 1098 32.66 51.58 21.89
C CYS A 1098 31.72 52.59 22.58
N PRO A 1099 31.84 52.79 23.92
CA PRO A 1099 31.13 53.86 24.63
C PRO A 1099 31.49 55.25 24.07
N GLU A 1100 30.59 56.24 24.19
CA GLU A 1100 30.68 57.55 23.49
C GLU A 1100 32.01 58.30 23.65
N ASP A 1101 32.68 58.16 24.81
CA ASP A 1101 33.95 58.85 25.10
C ASP A 1101 35.20 58.15 24.54
N PHE A 1102 35.04 57.00 23.89
CA PHE A 1102 36.16 56.15 23.47
C PHE A 1102 36.06 55.70 22.01
N TRP A 1103 37.21 55.48 21.37
CA TRP A 1103 37.30 55.00 19.99
C TRP A 1103 38.04 53.66 19.87
N SER A 1104 37.69 52.85 18.87
CA SER A 1104 38.36 51.58 18.60
C SER A 1104 39.85 51.79 18.31
N ASN A 1105 40.73 50.96 18.88
CA ASN A 1105 42.15 51.01 18.52
C ASN A 1105 42.42 50.49 17.09
N ALA A 1106 43.65 50.67 16.58
CA ALA A 1106 44.01 50.32 15.19
C ALA A 1106 43.84 48.83 14.83
N GLN A 1107 43.78 47.94 15.83
CA GLN A 1107 43.56 46.51 15.65
C GLN A 1107 42.12 46.10 16.01
N GLN A 1108 41.27 47.07 16.36
CA GLN A 1108 39.86 46.95 16.72
C GLN A 1108 39.57 45.86 17.78
N ARG A 1109 40.57 45.58 18.64
CA ARG A 1109 40.59 44.52 19.66
C ARG A 1109 41.09 45.06 21.00
N ASN A 1110 40.76 44.43 22.12
CA ASN A 1110 41.30 44.89 23.41
C ASN A 1110 42.82 44.65 23.54
N THR A 1111 43.59 45.68 23.91
CA THR A 1111 45.02 45.56 24.27
C THR A 1111 45.21 46.06 25.70
N LYS A 1112 46.06 45.38 26.48
CA LYS A 1112 46.27 45.55 27.95
C LYS A 1112 46.61 46.98 28.45
N LYS A 1113 46.60 48.01 27.60
CA LYS A 1113 46.85 49.42 27.93
C LYS A 1113 45.60 50.32 27.90
N ALA A 1114 44.41 49.83 27.56
CA ALA A 1114 43.18 50.64 27.56
C ALA A 1114 42.00 49.87 28.18
N ILE A 1115 41.16 50.57 28.95
CA ILE A 1115 39.93 50.02 29.51
C ILE A 1115 38.99 49.66 28.34
N MET A 1116 38.67 48.37 28.18
CA MET A 1116 37.79 47.82 27.12
C MET A 1116 38.25 47.99 25.66
N GLY A 1117 39.56 48.14 25.37
CA GLY A 1117 40.03 48.18 23.98
C GLY A 1117 39.67 49.44 23.19
N CYS A 1118 38.93 50.36 23.82
CA CYS A 1118 38.60 51.67 23.31
C CYS A 1118 39.51 52.71 24.01
N SER A 1119 40.12 53.63 23.26
CA SER A 1119 41.03 54.66 23.80
C SER A 1119 40.47 56.06 23.65
N ILE A 1120 40.81 56.96 24.57
CA ILE A 1120 40.47 58.38 24.50
C ILE A 1120 41.55 59.07 23.68
N THR A 1121 41.26 59.47 22.43
CA THR A 1121 41.83 60.69 21.84
C THR A 1121 41.12 61.08 20.54
N LYS A 1122 40.55 62.29 20.57
CA LYS A 1122 40.39 63.21 19.43
C LYS A 1122 41.77 63.63 18.93
N THR A 1123 42.04 63.43 17.65
CA THR A 1123 42.56 64.45 16.71
C THR A 1123 42.33 63.95 15.30
#